data_AF-A0A1X4XXE0-F1
#
_entry.id   AF-A0A1X4XXE0-F1
#
_cell.length_a   1.000
_cell.length_b   1.000
_cell.length_c   1.000
_cell.angle_alpha   90.00
_cell.angle_beta   90.00
_cell.angle_gamma   90.00
#
_symmetry.space_group_name_H-M   'P 1'
#
loop_
_entity.id
_entity.type
_entity.pdbx_description
1 polymer ?
#
loop_
_entity_poly.entity_id
_entity_poly.type
_entity_poly.pdbx_seq_one_letter_code
_entity_poly.pdbx_strand_id
1 'polypeptide(L)'
;MKVKPFLFASIWLAVFFMYSCSTTIPHNIKPINLEPPKQVTQTKFSYPATFIVADKILEYTQYNFDIFSVNIKYILPTEFMVLQGVKYYLSPYFKRSDYQVNSLELYGKSHIIIKISPNFLYVKENSGFSKRSLDVVVGIESFIYDDNYLVSKPYNLRLEGNYELTGLFSFFGDEEYSKAAAISIKKDLEQLGQKIDYALNNQNETVSHVNSAIEKNPLDLENYIILANVSLRNGNYKDAISASKMIIKLAPNNIIGYDLLARSYYKNGQIGLAKKIYADAIAQNIIQDAKKYYIKFLIEAKDYDVAKMIIKQSQIPLNPKIIVETLFGVNEYQAAINILKEILDKQQYDGIGINFSNILSNSGYPIVESVNPLSSAVNLVYKDDEVVEINNQSTKNIEIKKVVELIKKESNALNEIVIKRKNSSELIKLSLKTQKLHTPDSFSAYAWMAFGNYFLNNKKDFYEYADLSYKLYLDGNISTIAKALVLIDTNNYDKAVDLLDNVNFLAEANILQAVAYANMKYYNKALTTYRLAQQNHGSVLFDKFKPMFFKAISSFVNENLSTASQLKNQGAYRKSLEYYKAVLDFVDEQNKSKIYSNVESIIAVDPAVVELNEDSKKSFIYAQMYYQENKLDKAIAKLNAVIEKNPFNPNLHHDIALLYAQTQDYKKAIEHMNVYLILLPDANDAQAVKDEMIKWEFKLKVE
;
A
#
# COMPACT_ATOMS: atom_id res chain seq x y z
N MET A 1 60.59 -42.84 45.46
CA MET A 1 59.14 -42.57 45.37
C MET A 1 58.76 -42.55 43.89
N LYS A 2 58.16 -43.64 43.36
CA LYS A 2 57.75 -43.75 41.96
C LYS A 2 56.33 -43.19 41.81
N VAL A 3 56.20 -41.99 41.25
CA VAL A 3 54.87 -41.49 40.82
C VAL A 3 54.50 -42.24 39.54
N LYS A 4 53.37 -42.96 39.54
CA LYS A 4 52.92 -43.77 38.40
C LYS A 4 52.63 -42.86 37.18
N PRO A 5 53.06 -43.23 35.96
CA PRO A 5 52.78 -42.47 34.73
C PRO A 5 51.29 -42.20 34.49
N PHE A 6 50.43 -43.08 35.03
CA PHE A 6 48.98 -42.99 34.96
C PHE A 6 48.42 -41.74 35.65
N LEU A 7 49.06 -41.26 36.74
CA LEU A 7 48.59 -40.05 37.46
C LEU A 7 48.91 -38.78 36.67
N PHE A 8 50.04 -38.74 35.97
CA PHE A 8 50.42 -37.61 35.10
C PHE A 8 49.56 -37.54 33.84
N ALA A 9 49.21 -38.70 33.25
CA ALA A 9 48.29 -38.76 32.11
C ALA A 9 46.86 -38.35 32.50
N SER A 10 46.37 -38.75 33.68
CA SER A 10 45.04 -38.34 34.17
C SER A 10 44.96 -36.86 34.55
N ILE A 11 46.04 -36.27 35.09
CA ILE A 11 46.10 -34.83 35.36
C ILE A 11 46.14 -34.05 34.04
N TRP A 12 46.93 -34.49 33.04
CA TRP A 12 46.93 -33.86 31.73
C TRP A 12 45.61 -34.05 30.98
N LEU A 13 44.91 -35.18 31.10
CA LEU A 13 43.57 -35.38 30.54
C LEU A 13 42.51 -34.51 31.22
N ALA A 14 42.57 -34.36 32.55
CA ALA A 14 41.66 -33.48 33.30
C ALA A 14 41.94 -32.01 33.01
N VAL A 15 43.21 -31.63 32.86
CA VAL A 15 43.63 -30.30 32.39
C VAL A 15 43.14 -30.08 30.95
N PHE A 16 43.32 -31.05 30.03
CA PHE A 16 42.80 -30.97 28.65
C PHE A 16 41.26 -30.89 28.59
N PHE A 17 40.56 -31.63 29.44
CA PHE A 17 39.09 -31.55 29.57
C PHE A 17 38.65 -30.18 30.12
N MET A 18 39.36 -29.63 31.10
CA MET A 18 39.15 -28.26 31.59
C MET A 18 39.48 -27.19 30.54
N TYR A 19 40.44 -27.45 29.63
CA TYR A 19 40.78 -26.59 28.50
C TYR A 19 39.76 -26.63 27.35
N SER A 20 38.85 -27.61 27.31
CA SER A 20 37.88 -27.81 26.22
C SER A 20 36.46 -27.34 26.51
N CYS A 21 36.16 -26.90 27.73
CA CYS A 21 34.79 -26.54 28.12
C CYS A 21 34.63 -25.02 28.12
N SER A 22 34.30 -24.45 26.95
CA SER A 22 33.88 -23.05 26.88
C SER A 22 32.48 -22.89 27.47
N THR A 23 32.33 -22.08 28.51
CA THR A 23 31.02 -21.79 29.11
C THR A 23 30.45 -20.51 28.51
N THR A 24 29.25 -20.58 27.95
CA THR A 24 28.57 -19.40 27.40
C THR A 24 27.57 -18.86 28.41
N ILE A 25 27.74 -17.60 28.82
CA ILE A 25 26.85 -16.91 29.75
C ILE A 25 25.92 -15.99 28.94
N PRO A 26 24.58 -16.15 29.05
CA PRO A 26 23.65 -15.23 28.40
C PRO A 26 23.59 -13.90 29.14
N HIS A 27 23.69 -12.79 28.39
CA HIS A 27 23.43 -11.44 28.85
C HIS A 27 22.20 -10.89 28.14
N ASN A 28 21.08 -10.80 28.86
CA ASN A 28 19.79 -10.37 28.33
C ASN A 28 19.67 -8.84 28.41
N ILE A 29 19.81 -8.17 27.27
CA ILE A 29 19.66 -6.72 27.18
C ILE A 29 18.17 -6.38 27.28
N LYS A 30 17.78 -5.57 28.27
CA LYS A 30 16.38 -5.22 28.53
C LYS A 30 15.93 -4.07 27.62
N PRO A 31 14.88 -4.22 26.80
CA PRO A 31 14.36 -3.12 25.99
C PRO A 31 13.99 -1.89 26.82
N ILE A 32 14.27 -0.69 26.30
CA ILE A 32 13.94 0.59 26.94
C ILE A 32 13.01 1.42 26.04
N ASN A 33 12.31 2.38 26.64
CA ASN A 33 11.60 3.42 25.88
C ASN A 33 12.58 4.33 25.17
N LEU A 34 12.33 4.61 23.89
CA LEU A 34 13.09 5.57 23.11
C LEU A 34 12.60 7.00 23.36
N GLU A 35 13.52 7.97 23.26
CA GLU A 35 13.16 9.38 23.41
C GLU A 35 12.64 9.96 22.08
N PRO A 36 11.46 10.61 22.05
CA PRO A 36 10.99 11.28 20.84
C PRO A 36 11.94 12.42 20.44
N PRO A 37 12.07 12.73 19.14
CA PRO A 37 12.94 13.81 18.67
C PRO A 37 12.47 15.17 19.22
N LYS A 38 13.43 16.00 19.66
CA LYS A 38 13.15 17.34 20.24
C LYS A 38 12.57 18.33 19.22
N GLN A 39 12.87 18.16 17.94
CA GLN A 39 12.30 18.93 16.81
C GLN A 39 12.20 18.03 15.57
N VAL A 40 11.10 18.14 14.83
CA VAL A 40 10.89 17.47 13.54
C VAL A 40 10.80 18.55 12.46
N THR A 41 11.93 18.97 11.92
CA THR A 41 12.03 19.91 10.79
C THR A 41 12.35 19.14 9.53
N GLN A 42 11.36 18.43 8.98
CA GLN A 42 11.49 17.71 7.72
C GLN A 42 10.27 17.95 6.84
N THR A 43 10.50 18.17 5.55
CA THR A 43 9.43 18.24 4.56
C THR A 43 8.79 16.86 4.46
N LYS A 44 7.50 16.75 4.77
CA LYS A 44 6.78 15.48 4.69
C LYS A 44 6.64 15.05 3.23
N PHE A 45 6.90 13.78 2.96
CA PHE A 45 6.58 13.14 1.70
C PHE A 45 5.06 13.19 1.49
N SER A 46 4.66 13.41 0.23
CA SER A 46 3.25 13.41 -0.17
C SER A 46 2.58 12.03 -0.09
N TYR A 47 3.38 10.98 0.11
CA TYR A 47 2.94 9.59 0.08
C TYR A 47 2.61 9.07 1.49
N PRO A 48 1.52 8.28 1.65
CA PRO A 48 1.33 7.47 2.84
C PRO A 48 2.27 6.27 2.86
N ALA A 49 2.58 5.77 4.05
CA ALA A 49 3.38 4.56 4.22
C ALA A 49 2.79 3.55 5.21
N THR A 50 3.07 2.27 4.99
CA THR A 50 2.89 1.22 5.99
C THR A 50 4.24 0.59 6.30
N PHE A 51 4.62 0.63 7.57
CA PHE A 51 5.78 -0.06 8.08
C PHE A 51 5.40 -1.48 8.49
N ILE A 52 6.24 -2.44 8.14
CA ILE A 52 6.14 -3.82 8.61
C ILE A 52 7.44 -4.12 9.34
N VAL A 53 7.40 -4.12 10.67
CA VAL A 53 8.56 -4.41 11.50
C VAL A 53 8.55 -5.89 11.84
N ALA A 54 9.62 -6.61 11.49
CA ALA A 54 9.77 -8.02 11.85
C ALA A 54 10.14 -8.16 13.33
N ASP A 55 9.40 -9.00 14.05
CA ASP A 55 9.78 -9.42 15.39
C ASP A 55 10.97 -10.39 15.31
N LYS A 56 12.10 -9.98 15.89
CA LYS A 56 13.33 -10.75 15.95
C LYS A 56 14.04 -10.56 17.28
N ILE A 57 14.62 -11.66 17.75
CA ILE A 57 15.62 -11.66 18.81
C ILE A 57 16.98 -11.76 18.13
N LEU A 58 17.83 -10.77 18.37
CA LEU A 58 19.20 -10.78 17.86
C LEU A 58 20.15 -11.30 18.92
N GLU A 59 21.17 -12.04 18.47
CA GLU A 59 22.14 -12.67 19.34
C GLU A 59 23.55 -12.39 18.83
N TYR A 60 24.47 -12.10 19.73
CA TYR A 60 25.89 -11.92 19.44
C TYR A 60 26.73 -12.61 20.51
N THR A 61 27.66 -13.47 20.09
CA THR A 61 28.58 -14.15 21.02
C THR A 61 29.96 -13.53 20.91
N GLN A 62 30.41 -12.89 21.99
CA GLN A 62 31.78 -12.43 22.12
C GLN A 62 32.64 -13.58 22.63
N TYR A 63 33.62 -13.97 21.81
CA TYR A 63 34.58 -15.01 22.16
C TYR A 63 35.77 -14.40 22.90
N ASN A 64 36.05 -14.90 24.10
CA ASN A 64 37.21 -14.47 24.88
C ASN A 64 38.26 -15.59 24.85
N PHE A 65 39.46 -15.30 24.35
CA PHE A 65 40.52 -16.28 24.10
C PHE A 65 41.47 -16.47 25.30
N ASP A 66 40.97 -16.30 26.52
CA ASP A 66 41.75 -16.51 27.75
C ASP A 66 41.61 -17.95 28.28
N ILE A 67 42.50 -18.32 29.22
CA ILE A 67 42.75 -19.68 29.75
C ILE A 67 41.49 -20.37 30.31
N PHE A 68 40.43 -19.60 30.61
CA PHE A 68 39.07 -20.08 30.84
C PHE A 68 38.13 -19.38 29.85
N SER A 69 37.78 -20.03 28.75
CA SER A 69 36.95 -19.47 27.67
C SER A 69 35.50 -19.28 28.11
N VAL A 70 35.23 -18.21 28.86
CA VAL A 70 33.87 -17.74 29.15
C VAL A 70 33.44 -16.84 28.00
N ASN A 71 32.50 -17.31 27.19
CA ASN A 71 31.90 -16.53 26.12
C ASN A 71 30.68 -15.78 26.66
N ILE A 72 30.50 -14.53 26.25
CA ILE A 72 29.30 -13.76 26.58
C ILE A 72 28.38 -13.77 25.37
N LYS A 73 27.15 -14.26 25.55
CA LYS A 73 26.11 -14.22 24.52
C LYS A 73 25.13 -13.11 24.84
N TYR A 74 25.26 -11.99 24.14
CA TYR A 74 24.32 -10.87 24.22
C TYR A 74 23.04 -11.22 23.46
N ILE A 75 21.89 -10.99 24.08
CA ILE A 75 20.56 -11.29 23.55
C ILE A 75 19.72 -10.02 23.61
N LEU A 76 19.23 -9.56 22.47
CA LEU A 76 18.42 -8.34 22.35
C LEU A 76 17.09 -8.64 21.66
N PRO A 77 15.95 -8.59 22.38
CA PRO A 77 14.63 -8.52 21.79
C PRO A 77 14.44 -7.16 21.11
N THR A 78 14.27 -7.13 19.79
CA THR A 78 14.31 -5.87 19.02
C THR A 78 12.95 -5.27 18.68
N GLU A 79 11.87 -6.06 18.70
CA GLU A 79 10.54 -5.65 18.22
C GLU A 79 10.09 -4.31 18.80
N PHE A 80 10.09 -4.20 20.14
CA PHE A 80 9.62 -3.03 20.86
C PHE A 80 10.42 -1.76 20.50
N MET A 81 11.76 -1.83 20.59
CA MET A 81 12.63 -0.68 20.36
C MET A 81 12.60 -0.24 18.90
N VAL A 82 12.64 -1.19 17.96
CA VAL A 82 12.63 -0.88 16.52
C VAL A 82 11.28 -0.28 16.12
N LEU A 83 10.16 -0.83 16.61
CA LEU A 83 8.84 -0.26 16.34
C LEU A 83 8.68 1.15 16.91
N GLN A 84 9.14 1.40 18.14
CA GLN A 84 9.18 2.76 18.69
C GLN A 84 10.07 3.69 17.86
N GLY A 85 11.24 3.20 17.42
CA GLY A 85 12.17 3.96 16.61
C GLY A 85 11.54 4.35 15.27
N VAL A 86 10.82 3.42 14.65
CA VAL A 86 10.10 3.68 13.38
C VAL A 86 9.05 4.76 13.58
N LYS A 87 8.28 4.70 14.68
CA LYS A 87 7.28 5.72 15.05
C LYS A 87 7.91 7.11 15.24
N TYR A 88 9.08 7.19 15.87
CA TYR A 88 9.70 8.46 16.25
C TYR A 88 10.64 9.06 15.20
N TYR A 89 11.35 8.23 14.45
CA TYR A 89 12.46 8.69 13.61
C TYR A 89 12.22 8.49 12.11
N LEU A 90 11.30 7.61 11.71
CA LEU A 90 11.05 7.32 10.29
C LEU A 90 9.65 7.74 9.82
N SER A 91 8.62 7.43 10.60
CA SER A 91 7.23 7.80 10.29
C SER A 91 6.99 9.32 10.12
N PRO A 92 7.71 10.22 10.82
CA PRO A 92 7.53 11.65 10.63
C PRO A 92 7.88 12.17 9.22
N TYR A 93 8.65 11.40 8.43
CA TYR A 93 8.90 11.72 7.03
C TYR A 93 7.63 11.61 6.17
N PHE A 94 6.59 10.90 6.61
CA PHE A 94 5.39 10.63 5.82
C PHE A 94 4.20 11.46 6.32
N LYS A 95 3.29 11.82 5.41
CA LYS A 95 2.04 12.49 5.78
C LYS A 95 1.16 11.62 6.69
N ARG A 96 1.18 10.31 6.45
CA ARG A 96 0.43 9.29 7.20
C ARG A 96 1.23 7.99 7.25
N SER A 97 1.21 7.32 8.40
CA SER A 97 1.96 6.07 8.64
C SER A 97 1.13 5.04 9.39
N ASP A 98 1.07 3.82 8.87
CA ASP A 98 0.54 2.63 9.56
C ASP A 98 1.69 1.68 9.92
N TYR A 99 1.51 0.77 10.89
CA TYR A 99 2.62 -0.04 11.44
C TYR A 99 2.44 -1.55 11.32
N GLN A 100 1.34 -1.96 10.70
CA GLN A 100 1.08 -3.33 10.26
C GLN A 100 0.21 -3.27 9.00
N VAL A 101 0.29 -4.30 8.15
CA VAL A 101 -0.64 -4.43 7.03
C VAL A 101 -1.93 -5.03 7.56
N ASN A 102 -2.96 -4.19 7.71
CA ASN A 102 -4.30 -4.74 7.83
C ASN A 102 -4.67 -5.32 6.46
N SER A 103 -4.76 -6.65 6.41
CA SER A 103 -4.88 -7.40 5.16
C SER A 103 -6.06 -6.94 4.29
N LEU A 104 -7.13 -6.43 4.90
CA LEU A 104 -8.39 -6.00 4.29
C LEU A 104 -8.50 -4.47 4.09
N GLU A 105 -7.49 -3.69 4.47
CA GLU A 105 -7.50 -2.23 4.29
C GLU A 105 -7.24 -1.82 2.82
N LEU A 106 -7.69 -0.61 2.46
CA LEU A 106 -7.41 -0.01 1.16
C LEU A 106 -6.22 0.94 1.24
N TYR A 107 -5.29 0.76 0.30
CA TYR A 107 -4.11 1.58 0.12
C TYR A 107 -4.16 2.20 -1.27
N GLY A 108 -3.84 3.49 -1.38
CA GLY A 108 -3.91 4.21 -2.65
C GLY A 108 -2.71 3.97 -3.54
N LYS A 109 -2.75 4.57 -4.73
CA LYS A 109 -1.58 4.65 -5.61
C LYS A 109 -0.44 5.36 -4.87
N SER A 110 0.79 4.90 -5.07
CA SER A 110 1.97 5.45 -4.39
C SER A 110 1.98 5.25 -2.87
N HIS A 111 1.25 4.26 -2.37
CA HIS A 111 1.37 3.83 -0.98
C HIS A 111 2.67 3.04 -0.81
N ILE A 112 3.53 3.52 0.09
CA ILE A 112 4.85 2.95 0.29
C ILE A 112 4.79 1.90 1.39
N ILE A 113 5.15 0.66 1.08
CA ILE A 113 5.31 -0.39 2.10
C ILE A 113 6.79 -0.53 2.43
N ILE A 114 7.14 -0.35 3.69
CA ILE A 114 8.53 -0.42 4.16
C ILE A 114 8.62 -1.60 5.12
N LYS A 115 9.24 -2.68 4.65
CA LYS A 115 9.55 -3.84 5.50
C LYS A 115 10.87 -3.57 6.19
N ILE A 116 10.91 -3.71 7.51
CA ILE A 116 12.06 -3.42 8.36
C ILE A 116 12.35 -4.68 9.16
N SER A 117 13.55 -5.23 8.99
CA SER A 117 13.98 -6.46 9.66
C SER A 117 15.32 -6.23 10.34
N PRO A 118 15.37 -6.27 11.68
CA PRO A 118 16.62 -6.34 12.41
C PRO A 118 17.37 -7.61 11.97
N ASN A 119 18.64 -7.51 11.60
CA ASN A 119 19.36 -8.64 11.01
C ASN A 119 20.73 -8.92 11.62
N PHE A 120 21.25 -8.01 12.43
CA PHE A 120 22.62 -8.10 12.93
C PHE A 120 22.75 -7.44 14.30
N LEU A 121 23.42 -8.10 15.24
CA LEU A 121 23.85 -7.52 16.51
C LEU A 121 25.36 -7.64 16.63
N TYR A 122 25.99 -6.57 17.06
CA TYR A 122 27.39 -6.56 17.46
C TYR A 122 27.54 -5.72 18.71
N VAL A 123 28.36 -6.19 19.64
CA VAL A 123 28.64 -5.53 20.92
C VAL A 123 30.14 -5.54 21.13
N LYS A 124 30.70 -4.39 21.48
CA LYS A 124 32.11 -4.24 21.82
C LYS A 124 32.27 -3.32 23.03
N GLU A 125 32.83 -3.86 24.09
CA GLU A 125 33.27 -3.08 25.23
C GLU A 125 34.73 -2.67 25.04
N ASN A 126 34.99 -1.36 24.97
CA ASN A 126 36.34 -0.82 24.98
C ASN A 126 36.69 -0.35 26.39
N SER A 127 37.64 -1.06 27.00
CA SER A 127 38.13 -0.74 28.34
C SER A 127 39.33 0.21 28.26
N GLY A 128 39.18 1.42 28.81
CA GLY A 128 40.28 2.37 29.06
C GLY A 128 40.36 2.76 30.54
N PHE A 129 41.52 3.27 30.98
CA PHE A 129 41.81 3.50 32.40
C PHE A 129 40.93 4.59 33.05
N SER A 130 40.56 5.65 32.32
CA SER A 130 39.71 6.75 32.81
C SER A 130 38.40 6.90 32.04
N LYS A 131 38.26 6.18 30.93
CA LYS A 131 37.15 6.24 29.99
C LYS A 131 36.87 4.84 29.47
N ARG A 132 35.60 4.43 29.53
CA ARG A 132 35.11 3.21 28.91
C ARG A 132 34.10 3.57 27.84
N SER A 133 34.11 2.86 26.72
CA SER A 133 33.07 2.98 25.70
C SER A 133 32.44 1.64 25.41
N LEU A 134 31.15 1.69 25.10
CA LEU A 134 30.35 0.58 24.67
C LEU A 134 29.84 0.90 23.27
N ASP A 135 30.25 0.07 22.32
CA ASP A 135 29.86 0.20 20.93
C ASP A 135 28.88 -0.93 20.62
N VAL A 136 27.65 -0.56 20.25
CA VAL A 136 26.61 -1.52 19.88
C VAL A 136 26.11 -1.21 18.48
N VAL A 137 26.00 -2.23 17.64
CA VAL A 137 25.37 -2.14 16.31
C VAL A 137 24.15 -3.02 16.30
N VAL A 138 22.98 -2.43 16.06
CA VAL A 138 21.74 -3.11 15.74
C VAL A 138 21.46 -2.87 14.26
N GLY A 139 21.92 -3.79 13.41
CA GLY A 139 21.77 -3.66 11.96
C GLY A 139 20.33 -3.84 11.52
N ILE A 140 19.88 -2.92 10.67
CA ILE A 140 18.53 -2.92 10.08
C ILE A 140 18.64 -3.18 8.58
N GLU A 141 17.97 -4.25 8.12
CA GLU A 141 17.66 -4.47 6.71
C GLU A 141 16.28 -3.92 6.39
N SER A 142 16.14 -3.24 5.26
CA SER A 142 14.85 -2.70 4.84
C SER A 142 14.58 -2.84 3.36
N PHE A 143 13.32 -3.14 3.02
CA PHE A 143 12.82 -3.25 1.65
C PHE A 143 11.69 -2.25 1.44
N ILE A 144 11.76 -1.48 0.36
CA ILE A 144 10.79 -0.43 0.07
C ILE A 144 10.02 -0.82 -1.19
N TYR A 145 8.71 -0.91 -1.05
CA TYR A 145 7.79 -1.20 -2.12
C TYR A 145 6.90 0.01 -2.37
N ASP A 146 6.68 0.36 -3.64
CA ASP A 146 5.64 1.29 -4.07
C ASP A 146 4.53 0.46 -4.71
N ASP A 147 3.35 0.41 -4.07
CA ASP A 147 2.23 -0.48 -4.37
C ASP A 147 2.65 -1.96 -4.24
N ASN A 148 3.40 -2.48 -5.22
CA ASN A 148 3.95 -3.84 -5.26
C ASN A 148 5.36 -3.92 -5.86
N TYR A 149 5.94 -2.81 -6.30
CA TYR A 149 7.20 -2.76 -7.02
C TYR A 149 8.33 -2.42 -6.05
N LEU A 150 9.38 -3.25 -6.02
CA LEU A 150 10.58 -2.94 -5.25
C LEU A 150 11.28 -1.73 -5.89
N VAL A 151 11.32 -0.60 -5.20
CA VAL A 151 11.82 0.66 -5.76
C VAL A 151 13.31 0.90 -5.52
N SER A 152 13.96 0.09 -4.68
CA SER A 152 15.39 0.21 -4.37
C SER A 152 16.02 -1.13 -3.98
N LYS A 153 17.36 -1.21 -4.02
CA LYS A 153 18.08 -2.29 -3.33
C LYS A 153 17.72 -2.27 -1.84
N PRO A 154 17.51 -3.42 -1.18
CA PRO A 154 17.49 -3.50 0.27
C PRO A 154 18.60 -2.68 0.92
N TYR A 155 18.20 -1.78 1.82
CA TYR A 155 19.17 -1.02 2.58
C TYR A 155 19.58 -1.82 3.80
N ASN A 156 20.85 -2.17 3.83
CA ASN A 156 21.52 -2.80 4.96
C ASN A 156 22.30 -1.74 5.72
N LEU A 157 21.71 -1.20 6.77
CA LEU A 157 22.32 -0.21 7.66
C LEU A 157 22.89 -0.91 8.89
N ARG A 158 24.03 -0.40 9.38
CA ARG A 158 24.82 -0.98 10.47
C ARG A 158 25.56 0.13 11.21
N LEU A 159 24.87 1.23 11.54
CA LEU A 159 25.50 2.37 12.19
C LEU A 159 25.70 2.09 13.68
N GLU A 160 26.86 2.49 14.16
CA GLU A 160 27.30 2.24 15.53
C GLU A 160 26.63 3.21 16.52
N GLY A 161 26.08 2.64 17.59
CA GLY A 161 25.63 3.34 18.78
C GLY A 161 26.72 3.33 19.83
N ASN A 162 27.30 4.50 20.10
CA ASN A 162 28.41 4.65 21.04
C ASN A 162 27.89 5.25 22.35
N TYR A 163 28.17 4.57 23.46
CA TYR A 163 27.86 5.04 24.81
C TYR A 163 29.13 5.11 25.65
N GLU A 164 29.36 6.23 26.34
CA GLU A 164 30.61 6.47 27.08
C GLU A 164 30.32 6.72 28.55
N LEU A 165 31.14 6.10 29.41
CA LEU A 165 31.19 6.39 30.83
C LEU A 165 32.57 6.96 31.17
N THR A 166 32.57 8.00 32.01
CA THR A 166 33.78 8.62 32.54
C THR A 166 33.89 8.35 34.04
N GLY A 167 35.08 7.99 34.50
CA GLY A 167 35.36 7.75 35.91
C GLY A 167 36.01 6.40 36.20
N LEU A 168 36.91 6.40 37.19
CA LEU A 168 37.82 5.29 37.52
C LEU A 168 37.10 3.98 37.89
N PHE A 169 35.88 4.07 38.40
CA PHE A 169 35.07 2.93 38.88
C PHE A 169 33.77 2.74 38.09
N SER A 170 33.68 3.32 36.89
CA SER A 170 32.51 3.13 36.03
C SER A 170 32.47 1.72 35.44
N PHE A 171 31.27 1.12 35.41
CA PHE A 171 30.98 -0.16 34.78
C PHE A 171 29.67 -0.06 34.00
N PHE A 172 29.54 -0.84 32.92
CA PHE A 172 28.28 -0.95 32.18
C PHE A 172 27.33 -1.88 32.91
N GLY A 173 26.12 -1.42 33.22
CA GLY A 173 24.99 -2.24 33.64
C GLY A 173 24.06 -2.52 32.45
N ASP A 174 22.95 -3.23 32.71
CA ASP A 174 21.95 -3.58 31.69
C ASP A 174 21.43 -2.36 30.90
N GLU A 175 21.32 -1.20 31.56
CA GLU A 175 20.72 0.00 30.99
C GLU A 175 21.62 0.64 29.91
N GLU A 176 22.94 0.59 30.07
CA GLU A 176 23.88 1.18 29.12
C GLU A 176 23.90 0.43 27.78
N TYR A 177 23.77 -0.90 27.77
CA TYR A 177 23.62 -1.68 26.53
C TYR A 177 22.37 -1.30 25.77
N SER A 178 21.25 -1.12 26.47
CA SER A 178 19.99 -0.69 25.86
C SER A 178 20.06 0.73 25.32
N LYS A 179 20.77 1.65 26.01
CA LYS A 179 21.02 3.01 25.52
C LYS A 179 21.90 3.01 24.26
N ALA A 180 22.97 2.22 24.23
CA ALA A 180 23.82 2.09 23.05
C ALA A 180 23.04 1.51 21.85
N ALA A 181 22.25 0.45 22.07
CA ALA A 181 21.36 -0.13 21.06
C ALA A 181 20.32 0.89 20.54
N ALA A 182 19.72 1.69 21.44
CA ALA A 182 18.80 2.77 21.09
C ALA A 182 19.43 3.81 20.16
N ILE A 183 20.68 4.22 20.43
CA ILE A 183 21.43 5.17 19.60
C ILE A 183 21.68 4.57 18.19
N SER A 184 22.05 3.29 18.11
CA SER A 184 22.26 2.59 16.84
C SER A 184 20.96 2.55 16.01
N ILE A 185 19.85 2.09 16.59
CA ILE A 185 18.53 2.03 15.93
C ILE A 185 18.11 3.40 15.42
N LYS A 186 18.26 4.45 16.25
CA LYS A 186 17.94 5.82 15.87
C LYS A 186 18.70 6.25 14.62
N LYS A 187 20.03 6.11 14.61
CA LYS A 187 20.88 6.50 13.49
C LYS A 187 20.48 5.76 12.21
N ASP A 188 20.27 4.45 12.28
CA ASP A 188 19.88 3.63 11.13
C ASP A 188 18.54 4.10 10.55
N LEU A 189 17.54 4.36 11.40
CA LEU A 189 16.22 4.79 10.93
C LEU A 189 16.21 6.21 10.36
N GLU A 190 16.98 7.14 10.94
CA GLU A 190 17.16 8.50 10.38
C GLU A 190 17.82 8.43 8.99
N GLN A 191 18.86 7.61 8.83
CA GLN A 191 19.52 7.45 7.54
C GLN A 191 18.63 6.71 6.52
N LEU A 192 17.81 5.76 6.97
CA LEU A 192 16.82 5.11 6.11
C LEU A 192 15.81 6.12 5.54
N GLY A 193 15.32 7.05 6.36
CA GLY A 193 14.40 8.11 5.91
C GLY A 193 14.98 8.95 4.77
N GLN A 194 16.25 9.35 4.87
CA GLN A 194 16.95 10.09 3.81
C GLN A 194 17.10 9.27 2.52
N LYS A 195 17.39 7.98 2.65
CA LYS A 195 17.54 7.08 1.49
C LYS A 195 16.22 6.86 0.75
N ILE A 196 15.11 6.76 1.49
CA ILE A 196 13.76 6.65 0.91
C ILE A 196 13.43 7.92 0.13
N ASP A 197 13.68 9.11 0.70
CA ASP A 197 13.46 10.39 0.01
C ASP A 197 14.17 10.43 -1.35
N TYR A 198 15.46 10.08 -1.34
CA TYR A 198 16.28 10.05 -2.53
C TYR A 198 15.73 9.07 -3.59
N ALA A 199 15.39 7.85 -3.20
CA ALA A 199 14.90 6.82 -4.11
C ALA A 199 13.53 7.18 -4.73
N LEU A 200 12.63 7.79 -3.96
CA LEU A 200 11.30 8.14 -4.45
C LEU A 200 11.33 9.36 -5.39
N ASN A 201 12.23 10.32 -5.15
CA ASN A 201 12.30 11.56 -5.91
C ASN A 201 13.29 11.53 -7.10
N ASN A 202 14.29 10.64 -7.10
CA ASN A 202 15.36 10.60 -8.11
C ASN A 202 15.35 9.31 -8.95
N GLN A 203 14.19 8.99 -9.54
CA GLN A 203 13.96 7.73 -10.24
C GLN A 203 14.82 7.57 -11.51
N ASN A 204 15.06 8.65 -12.26
CA ASN A 204 15.91 8.62 -13.45
C ASN A 204 17.39 8.41 -13.09
N GLU A 205 17.86 9.03 -12.01
CA GLU A 205 19.21 8.81 -11.49
C GLU A 205 19.38 7.37 -11.01
N THR A 206 18.33 6.81 -10.38
CA THR A 206 18.30 5.41 -9.97
C THR A 206 18.52 4.48 -11.17
N VAL A 207 17.86 4.71 -12.31
CA VAL A 207 18.08 3.94 -13.54
C VAL A 207 19.53 4.06 -14.03
N SER A 208 20.10 5.27 -14.03
CA SER A 208 21.49 5.51 -14.45
C SER A 208 22.50 4.76 -13.57
N HIS A 209 22.33 4.83 -12.25
CA HIS A 209 23.17 4.11 -11.29
C HIS A 209 23.05 2.59 -11.44
N VAL A 210 21.83 2.08 -11.66
CA VAL A 210 21.60 0.64 -11.87
C VAL A 210 22.24 0.18 -13.17
N ASN A 211 22.13 0.94 -14.27
CA ASN A 211 22.80 0.61 -15.53
C ASN A 211 24.33 0.56 -15.37
N SER A 212 24.90 1.54 -14.68
CA SER A 212 26.34 1.55 -14.37
C SER A 212 26.76 0.36 -13.49
N ALA A 213 25.88 -0.10 -12.60
CA ALA A 213 26.12 -1.30 -11.78
C ALA A 213 26.03 -2.59 -12.59
N ILE A 214 25.10 -2.66 -13.56
CA ILE A 214 24.97 -3.79 -14.51
C ILE A 214 26.23 -3.90 -15.38
N GLU A 215 26.79 -2.79 -15.87
CA GLU A 215 28.04 -2.80 -16.64
C GLU A 215 29.21 -3.41 -15.83
N LYS A 216 29.27 -3.13 -14.53
CA LYS A 216 30.30 -3.66 -13.64
C LYS A 216 30.06 -5.12 -13.23
N ASN A 217 28.79 -5.49 -13.03
CA ASN A 217 28.40 -6.85 -12.65
C ASN A 217 27.12 -7.29 -13.41
N PRO A 218 27.27 -7.82 -14.64
CA PRO A 218 26.13 -8.20 -15.48
C PRO A 218 25.31 -9.40 -14.99
N LEU A 219 25.78 -10.11 -13.97
CA LEU A 219 25.12 -11.30 -13.42
C LEU A 219 24.36 -11.01 -12.10
N ASP A 220 24.41 -9.78 -11.61
CA ASP A 220 23.66 -9.37 -10.42
C ASP A 220 22.16 -9.27 -10.73
N LEU A 221 21.42 -10.30 -10.33
CA LEU A 221 19.98 -10.42 -10.50
C LEU A 221 19.20 -9.23 -9.94
N GLU A 222 19.68 -8.66 -8.83
CA GLU A 222 19.01 -7.58 -8.10
C GLU A 222 18.97 -6.28 -8.92
N ASN A 223 20.02 -6.00 -9.68
CA ASN A 223 20.07 -4.84 -10.56
C ASN A 223 18.96 -4.89 -11.63
N TYR A 224 18.72 -6.07 -12.21
CA TYR A 224 17.65 -6.24 -13.19
C TYR A 224 16.25 -6.16 -12.56
N ILE A 225 16.06 -6.66 -11.32
CA ILE A 225 14.80 -6.49 -10.57
C ILE A 225 14.49 -5.01 -10.39
N ILE A 226 15.46 -4.19 -9.99
CA ILE A 226 15.25 -2.76 -9.77
C ILE A 226 15.01 -2.05 -11.09
N LEU A 227 15.81 -2.34 -12.12
CA LEU A 227 15.62 -1.77 -13.44
C LEU A 227 14.21 -2.07 -13.98
N ALA A 228 13.74 -3.32 -13.84
CA ALA A 228 12.40 -3.70 -14.27
C ALA A 228 11.31 -2.93 -13.52
N ASN A 229 11.40 -2.87 -12.18
CA ASN A 229 10.43 -2.16 -11.34
C ASN A 229 10.39 -0.65 -11.61
N VAL A 230 11.55 0.01 -11.64
CA VAL A 230 11.65 1.46 -11.85
C VAL A 230 11.24 1.83 -13.28
N SER A 231 11.64 1.05 -14.28
CA SER A 231 11.21 1.26 -15.67
C SER A 231 9.70 1.07 -15.83
N LEU A 232 9.11 0.04 -15.19
CA LEU A 232 7.67 -0.18 -15.22
C LEU A 232 6.90 0.96 -14.57
N ARG A 233 7.40 1.49 -13.44
CA ARG A 233 6.86 2.67 -12.74
C ARG A 233 6.93 3.94 -13.60
N ASN A 234 8.04 4.13 -14.31
CA ASN A 234 8.27 5.29 -15.18
C ASN A 234 7.49 5.22 -16.50
N GLY A 235 6.80 4.11 -16.80
CA GLY A 235 6.13 3.90 -18.08
C GLY A 235 7.06 3.40 -19.19
N ASN A 236 8.32 3.10 -18.89
CA ASN A 236 9.33 2.61 -19.84
C ASN A 236 9.17 1.08 -20.03
N TYR A 237 8.03 0.66 -20.61
CA TYR A 237 7.64 -0.75 -20.62
C TYR A 237 8.61 -1.66 -21.39
N LYS A 238 9.27 -1.16 -22.44
CA LYS A 238 10.25 -1.94 -23.23
C LYS A 238 11.48 -2.31 -22.40
N ASP A 239 11.99 -1.37 -21.60
CA ASP A 239 13.12 -1.61 -20.70
C ASP A 239 12.71 -2.56 -19.59
N ALA A 240 11.49 -2.40 -19.06
CA ALA A 240 10.94 -3.29 -18.04
C ALA A 240 10.80 -4.74 -18.55
N ILE A 241 10.29 -4.93 -19.78
CA ILE A 241 10.21 -6.25 -20.44
C ILE A 241 11.60 -6.85 -20.61
N SER A 242 12.57 -6.06 -21.07
CA SER A 242 13.94 -6.54 -21.35
C SER A 242 14.66 -6.97 -20.06
N ALA A 243 14.59 -6.13 -19.02
CA ALA A 243 15.14 -6.45 -17.70
C ALA A 243 14.45 -7.69 -17.10
N SER A 244 13.12 -7.79 -17.21
CA SER A 244 12.37 -8.95 -16.70
C SER A 244 12.76 -10.27 -17.39
N LYS A 245 12.96 -10.25 -18.71
CA LYS A 245 13.49 -11.40 -19.45
C LYS A 245 14.89 -11.81 -18.98
N MET A 246 15.73 -10.85 -18.62
CA MET A 246 17.07 -11.13 -18.08
C MET A 246 17.00 -11.77 -16.69
N ILE A 247 16.05 -11.35 -15.83
CA ILE A 247 15.79 -12.01 -14.53
C ILE A 247 15.44 -13.49 -14.74
N ILE A 248 14.52 -13.80 -15.67
CA ILE A 248 14.13 -15.18 -15.99
C ILE A 248 15.33 -15.96 -16.56
N LYS A 249 16.15 -15.34 -17.40
CA LYS A 249 17.35 -15.99 -17.97
C LYS A 249 18.39 -16.33 -16.89
N LEU A 250 18.63 -15.42 -15.94
CA LEU A 250 19.60 -15.62 -14.86
C LEU A 250 19.07 -16.56 -13.77
N ALA A 251 17.77 -16.50 -13.48
CA ALA A 251 17.11 -17.29 -12.46
C ALA A 251 15.75 -17.83 -12.97
N PRO A 252 15.74 -18.92 -13.76
CA PRO A 252 14.52 -19.46 -14.37
C PRO A 252 13.43 -19.89 -13.39
N ASN A 253 13.79 -20.14 -12.11
CA ASN A 253 12.85 -20.54 -11.06
C ASN A 253 12.39 -19.37 -10.18
N ASN A 254 12.74 -18.13 -10.53
CA ASN A 254 12.38 -16.95 -9.73
C ASN A 254 11.07 -16.32 -10.23
N ILE A 255 10.02 -16.37 -9.40
CA ILE A 255 8.68 -15.83 -9.71
C ILE A 255 8.67 -14.33 -10.00
N ILE A 256 9.60 -13.58 -9.43
CA ILE A 256 9.69 -12.13 -9.61
C ILE A 256 9.92 -11.81 -11.09
N GLY A 257 10.74 -12.59 -11.80
CA GLY A 257 10.99 -12.38 -13.23
C GLY A 257 9.73 -12.54 -14.07
N TYR A 258 8.94 -13.57 -13.81
CA TYR A 258 7.67 -13.82 -14.51
C TYR A 258 6.60 -12.80 -14.14
N ASP A 259 6.48 -12.44 -12.86
CA ASP A 259 5.53 -11.43 -12.39
C ASP A 259 5.81 -10.06 -13.02
N LEU A 260 7.07 -9.61 -13.02
CA LEU A 260 7.45 -8.36 -13.65
C LEU A 260 7.29 -8.39 -15.16
N LEU A 261 7.58 -9.52 -15.81
CA LEU A 261 7.36 -9.66 -17.25
C LEU A 261 5.86 -9.58 -17.60
N ALA A 262 5.01 -10.30 -16.87
CA ALA A 262 3.57 -10.27 -17.08
C ALA A 262 2.98 -8.89 -16.84
N ARG A 263 3.36 -8.22 -15.74
CA ARG A 263 2.94 -6.85 -15.43
C ARG A 263 3.43 -5.85 -16.47
N SER A 264 4.65 -6.02 -16.97
CA SER A 264 5.20 -5.17 -18.04
C SER A 264 4.42 -5.35 -19.34
N TYR A 265 4.08 -6.58 -19.72
CA TYR A 265 3.20 -6.83 -20.86
C TYR A 265 1.82 -6.23 -20.68
N TYR A 266 1.22 -6.38 -19.49
CA TYR A 266 -0.10 -5.83 -19.18
C TYR A 266 -0.12 -4.30 -19.28
N LYS A 267 0.86 -3.60 -18.69
CA LYS A 267 0.98 -2.15 -18.79
C LYS A 267 1.30 -1.68 -20.21
N ASN A 268 1.97 -2.51 -21.01
CA ASN A 268 2.19 -2.29 -22.44
C ASN A 268 0.97 -2.65 -23.32
N GLY A 269 -0.19 -2.96 -22.75
CA GLY A 269 -1.43 -3.30 -23.47
C GLY A 269 -1.53 -4.74 -23.97
N GLN A 270 -0.49 -5.56 -23.78
CA GLN A 270 -0.40 -6.95 -24.26
C GLN A 270 -0.97 -7.94 -23.22
N ILE A 271 -2.27 -7.86 -22.96
CA ILE A 271 -2.95 -8.61 -21.89
C ILE A 271 -2.89 -10.14 -22.11
N GLY A 272 -3.01 -10.60 -23.36
CA GLY A 272 -2.93 -12.02 -23.71
C GLY A 272 -1.59 -12.64 -23.32
N LEU A 273 -0.49 -11.98 -23.68
CA LEU A 273 0.86 -12.38 -23.28
C LEU A 273 1.03 -12.37 -21.75
N ALA A 274 0.54 -11.34 -21.07
CA ALA A 274 0.62 -11.26 -19.61
C ALA A 274 -0.01 -12.48 -18.92
N LYS A 275 -1.21 -12.90 -19.35
CA LYS A 275 -1.87 -14.11 -18.83
C LYS A 275 -1.08 -15.38 -19.16
N LYS A 276 -0.56 -15.48 -20.38
CA LYS A 276 0.23 -16.63 -20.84
C LYS A 276 1.49 -16.84 -20.00
N ILE A 277 2.20 -15.78 -19.62
CA ILE A 277 3.42 -15.87 -18.79
C ILE A 277 3.15 -16.63 -17.48
N TYR A 278 2.05 -16.35 -16.78
CA TYR A 278 1.70 -17.10 -15.58
C TYR A 278 1.21 -18.51 -15.88
N ALA A 279 0.40 -18.70 -16.93
CA ALA A 279 -0.09 -20.02 -17.32
C ALA A 279 1.07 -20.98 -17.63
N ASP A 280 2.07 -20.51 -18.38
CA ASP A 280 3.28 -21.26 -18.71
C ASP A 280 4.10 -21.59 -17.45
N ALA A 281 4.27 -20.61 -16.54
CA ALA A 281 4.98 -20.82 -15.27
C ALA A 281 4.29 -21.85 -14.36
N ILE A 282 2.95 -21.88 -14.35
CA ILE A 282 2.15 -22.86 -13.60
C ILE A 282 2.23 -24.24 -14.26
N ALA A 283 2.07 -24.32 -15.58
CA ALA A 283 2.05 -25.59 -16.33
C ALA A 283 3.39 -26.33 -16.22
N GLN A 284 4.49 -25.59 -16.22
CA GLN A 284 5.84 -26.16 -16.10
C GLN A 284 6.19 -26.54 -14.65
N ASN A 285 5.28 -26.35 -13.68
CA ASN A 285 5.50 -26.56 -12.24
C ASN A 285 6.78 -25.87 -11.72
N ILE A 286 7.22 -24.79 -12.38
CA ILE A 286 8.50 -24.14 -12.09
C ILE A 286 8.47 -23.53 -10.68
N ILE A 287 7.28 -23.13 -10.19
CA ILE A 287 7.15 -22.26 -9.02
C ILE A 287 5.90 -22.59 -8.19
N GLN A 288 6.12 -22.98 -6.92
CA GLN A 288 5.05 -23.27 -5.95
C GLN A 288 4.09 -22.09 -5.74
N ASP A 289 4.61 -20.85 -5.78
CA ASP A 289 3.84 -19.63 -5.55
C ASP A 289 3.27 -18.97 -6.83
N ALA A 290 3.52 -19.50 -8.03
CA ALA A 290 3.06 -18.86 -9.28
C ALA A 290 1.55 -18.61 -9.30
N LYS A 291 0.76 -19.54 -8.74
CA LYS A 291 -0.70 -19.40 -8.64
C LYS A 291 -1.09 -18.17 -7.78
N LYS A 292 -0.39 -17.88 -6.69
CA LYS A 292 -0.67 -16.71 -5.83
C LYS A 292 -0.46 -15.40 -6.60
N TYR A 293 0.66 -15.29 -7.30
CA TYR A 293 0.97 -14.12 -8.13
C TYR A 293 -0.02 -13.97 -9.29
N TYR A 294 -0.40 -15.08 -9.93
CA TYR A 294 -1.37 -15.05 -11.01
C TYR A 294 -2.75 -14.59 -10.54
N ILE A 295 -3.25 -15.09 -9.41
CA ILE A 295 -4.53 -14.66 -8.83
C ILE A 295 -4.50 -13.14 -8.56
N LYS A 296 -3.42 -12.64 -7.96
CA LYS A 296 -3.26 -11.21 -7.68
C LYS A 296 -3.29 -10.39 -8.98
N PHE A 297 -2.56 -10.84 -10.01
CA PHE A 297 -2.58 -10.22 -11.33
C PHE A 297 -3.99 -10.23 -11.96
N LEU A 298 -4.73 -11.34 -11.85
CA LEU A 298 -6.07 -11.46 -12.41
C LEU A 298 -7.04 -10.47 -11.76
N ILE A 299 -6.95 -10.26 -10.45
CA ILE A 299 -7.74 -9.23 -9.74
C ILE A 299 -7.41 -7.83 -10.28
N GLU A 300 -6.13 -7.49 -10.45
CA GLU A 300 -5.70 -6.21 -11.04
C GLU A 300 -6.16 -6.05 -12.50
N ALA A 301 -6.20 -7.16 -13.25
CA ALA A 301 -6.74 -7.23 -14.60
C ALA A 301 -8.27 -7.32 -14.65
N LYS A 302 -8.94 -7.30 -13.48
CA LYS A 302 -10.40 -7.40 -13.30
C LYS A 302 -11.01 -8.70 -13.85
N ASP A 303 -10.20 -9.75 -13.96
CA ASP A 303 -10.61 -11.09 -14.39
C ASP A 303 -10.95 -11.96 -13.17
N TYR A 304 -12.03 -11.55 -12.49
CA TYR A 304 -12.44 -12.14 -11.21
C TYR A 304 -12.96 -13.58 -11.36
N ASP A 305 -13.55 -13.93 -12.50
CA ASP A 305 -14.06 -15.28 -12.77
C ASP A 305 -12.92 -16.31 -12.81
N VAL A 306 -11.86 -16.00 -13.55
CA VAL A 306 -10.67 -16.87 -13.62
C VAL A 306 -9.97 -16.91 -12.26
N ALA A 307 -9.85 -15.77 -11.57
CA ALA A 307 -9.28 -15.72 -10.23
C ALA A 307 -10.03 -16.66 -9.26
N LYS A 308 -11.37 -16.58 -9.22
CA LYS A 308 -12.22 -17.43 -8.39
C LYS A 308 -12.05 -18.91 -8.70
N MET A 309 -11.99 -19.26 -9.98
CA MET A 309 -11.78 -20.65 -10.42
C MET A 309 -10.47 -21.21 -9.86
N ILE A 310 -9.36 -20.45 -9.98
CA ILE A 310 -8.04 -20.87 -9.50
C ILE A 310 -8.03 -20.96 -7.97
N ILE A 311 -8.64 -20.01 -7.26
CA ILE A 311 -8.77 -20.04 -5.79
C ILE A 311 -9.44 -21.35 -5.34
N LYS A 312 -10.59 -21.68 -5.95
CA LYS A 312 -11.37 -22.88 -5.61
C LYS A 312 -10.59 -24.17 -5.88
N GLN A 313 -9.86 -24.25 -7.00
CA GLN A 313 -9.14 -25.46 -7.40
C GLN A 313 -7.83 -25.66 -6.62
N SER A 314 -7.22 -24.58 -6.15
CA SER A 314 -5.85 -24.63 -5.61
C SER A 314 -5.78 -24.82 -4.10
N GLN A 315 -6.85 -24.50 -3.36
CA GLN A 315 -6.89 -24.53 -1.89
C GLN A 315 -5.70 -23.78 -1.22
N ILE A 316 -5.14 -22.80 -1.92
CA ILE A 316 -3.97 -22.06 -1.45
C ILE A 316 -4.41 -21.12 -0.33
N PRO A 317 -3.67 -21.05 0.80
CA PRO A 317 -3.89 -20.00 1.79
C PRO A 317 -3.58 -18.64 1.16
N LEU A 318 -4.61 -17.82 1.03
CA LEU A 318 -4.53 -16.48 0.45
C LEU A 318 -4.87 -15.43 1.49
N ASN A 319 -4.35 -14.22 1.25
CA ASN A 319 -4.78 -13.05 1.99
C ASN A 319 -6.32 -12.91 1.85
N PRO A 320 -7.08 -12.73 2.95
CA PRO A 320 -8.53 -12.55 2.92
C PRO A 320 -9.03 -11.52 1.90
N LYS A 321 -8.31 -10.41 1.71
CA LYS A 321 -8.67 -9.36 0.74
C LYS A 321 -8.73 -9.89 -0.68
N ILE A 322 -7.79 -10.73 -1.08
CA ILE A 322 -7.79 -11.34 -2.42
C ILE A 322 -9.10 -12.11 -2.65
N ILE A 323 -9.54 -12.87 -1.64
CA ILE A 323 -10.76 -13.67 -1.72
C ILE A 323 -11.99 -12.76 -1.73
N VAL A 324 -12.06 -11.80 -0.82
CA VAL A 324 -13.18 -10.84 -0.70
C VAL A 324 -13.33 -10.02 -1.98
N GLU A 325 -12.24 -9.44 -2.49
CA GLU A 325 -12.28 -8.66 -3.73
C GLU A 325 -12.71 -9.49 -4.94
N THR A 326 -12.23 -10.74 -5.02
CA THR A 326 -12.66 -11.67 -6.06
C THR A 326 -14.16 -11.95 -5.99
N LEU A 327 -14.68 -12.25 -4.80
CA LEU A 327 -16.11 -12.53 -4.60
C LEU A 327 -16.98 -11.30 -4.87
N PHE A 328 -16.54 -10.11 -4.46
CA PHE A 328 -17.20 -8.86 -4.85
C PHE A 328 -17.20 -8.69 -6.36
N GLY A 329 -16.08 -8.97 -7.03
CA GLY A 329 -15.93 -8.90 -8.47
C GLY A 329 -17.02 -9.67 -9.20
N VAL A 330 -17.25 -10.92 -8.79
CA VAL A 330 -18.30 -11.81 -9.33
C VAL A 330 -19.69 -11.62 -8.71
N ASN A 331 -19.91 -10.59 -7.88
CA ASN A 331 -21.17 -10.28 -7.18
C ASN A 331 -21.63 -11.32 -6.12
N GLU A 332 -20.73 -12.13 -5.57
CA GLU A 332 -21.04 -13.10 -4.52
C GLU A 332 -20.85 -12.52 -3.11
N TYR A 333 -21.61 -11.46 -2.81
CA TYR A 333 -21.47 -10.69 -1.57
C TYR A 333 -21.75 -11.52 -0.30
N GLN A 334 -22.74 -12.43 -0.34
CA GLN A 334 -23.07 -13.26 0.81
C GLN A 334 -21.94 -14.24 1.15
N ALA A 335 -21.27 -14.81 0.15
CA ALA A 335 -20.12 -15.68 0.36
C ALA A 335 -18.95 -14.89 0.98
N ALA A 336 -18.71 -13.66 0.52
CA ALA A 336 -17.70 -12.78 1.11
C ALA A 336 -18.01 -12.46 2.57
N ILE A 337 -19.28 -12.14 2.90
CA ILE A 337 -19.73 -11.88 4.28
C ILE A 337 -19.50 -13.10 5.18
N ASN A 338 -19.75 -14.31 4.70
CA ASN A 338 -19.55 -15.53 5.49
C ASN A 338 -18.07 -15.73 5.85
N ILE A 339 -17.15 -15.52 4.89
CA ILE A 339 -15.70 -15.58 5.13
C ILE A 339 -15.26 -14.50 6.12
N LEU A 340 -15.80 -13.28 6.00
CA LEU A 340 -15.49 -12.18 6.91
C LEU A 340 -15.96 -12.48 8.35
N LYS A 341 -17.10 -13.14 8.53
CA LYS A 341 -17.56 -13.61 9.84
C LYS A 341 -16.61 -14.62 10.47
N GLU A 342 -16.12 -15.59 9.69
CA GLU A 342 -15.11 -16.56 10.18
C GLU A 342 -13.79 -15.88 10.60
N ILE A 343 -13.43 -14.77 9.96
CA ILE A 343 -12.26 -13.96 10.34
C ILE A 343 -12.53 -13.22 11.65
N LEU A 344 -13.71 -12.61 11.79
CA LEU A 344 -14.11 -11.94 13.02
C LEU A 344 -14.14 -12.91 14.21
N ASP A 345 -14.68 -14.12 14.03
CA ASP A 345 -14.73 -15.13 15.10
C ASP A 345 -13.33 -15.46 15.66
N LYS A 346 -12.29 -15.46 14.82
CA LYS A 346 -10.88 -15.68 15.23
C LYS A 346 -10.27 -14.48 15.95
N GLN A 347 -10.84 -13.30 15.76
CA GLN A 347 -10.41 -12.04 16.37
C GLN A 347 -11.24 -11.68 17.61
N GLN A 348 -12.17 -12.57 18.02
CA GLN A 348 -13.03 -12.36 19.16
C GLN A 348 -12.34 -12.70 20.47
N TYR A 349 -12.59 -11.91 21.52
CA TYR A 349 -12.18 -12.20 22.89
C TYR A 349 -13.20 -11.68 23.90
N ASP A 350 -13.30 -12.33 25.06
CA ASP A 350 -14.03 -11.79 26.21
C ASP A 350 -13.11 -10.87 27.02
N GLY A 351 -13.53 -9.63 27.24
CA GLY A 351 -12.74 -8.67 28.01
C GLY A 351 -13.46 -7.37 28.31
N ILE A 352 -12.79 -6.49 29.06
CA ILE A 352 -13.25 -5.14 29.38
C ILE A 352 -12.76 -4.08 28.38
N GLY A 353 -11.92 -4.47 27.42
CA GLY A 353 -11.40 -3.60 26.37
C GLY A 353 -10.21 -2.72 26.74
N ILE A 354 -9.48 -3.01 27.82
CA ILE A 354 -8.23 -2.31 28.16
C ILE A 354 -7.04 -3.09 27.59
N ASN A 355 -6.17 -2.40 26.83
CA ASN A 355 -4.87 -2.91 26.41
C ASN A 355 -3.75 -2.26 27.24
N PHE A 356 -2.76 -3.04 27.65
CA PHE A 356 -1.66 -2.59 28.51
C PHE A 356 -0.37 -2.43 27.73
N SER A 357 0.41 -1.42 28.10
CA SER A 357 1.80 -1.27 27.68
C SER A 357 2.63 -2.47 28.13
N ASN A 358 3.56 -2.90 27.28
CA ASN A 358 4.52 -3.96 27.61
C ASN A 358 5.54 -3.57 28.70
N ILE A 359 5.59 -2.28 29.07
CA ILE A 359 6.46 -1.75 30.13
C ILE A 359 5.59 -1.14 31.24
N LEU A 360 6.00 -1.39 32.48
CA LEU A 360 5.42 -0.79 33.68
C LEU A 360 5.78 0.70 33.81
N SER A 361 4.98 1.45 34.54
CA SER A 361 5.31 2.81 34.91
C SER A 361 6.53 2.87 35.83
N ASN A 362 7.10 4.07 36.02
CA ASN A 362 8.14 4.30 37.01
C ASN A 362 7.69 3.94 38.44
N SER A 363 6.39 3.95 38.70
CA SER A 363 5.78 3.54 39.97
C SER A 363 5.61 2.01 40.09
N GLY A 364 5.89 1.27 39.03
CA GLY A 364 5.75 -0.19 38.94
C GLY A 364 4.36 -0.68 38.54
N TYR A 365 3.46 0.17 38.03
CA TYR A 365 2.09 -0.22 37.67
C TYR A 365 1.93 -0.45 36.16
N PRO A 366 1.02 -1.36 35.73
CA PRO A 366 0.59 -1.46 34.34
C PRO A 366 0.02 -0.14 33.85
N ILE A 367 0.41 0.26 32.65
CA ILE A 367 -0.07 1.48 32.00
C ILE A 367 -1.04 1.11 30.91
N VAL A 368 -2.18 1.81 30.84
CA VAL A 368 -3.12 1.68 29.73
C VAL A 368 -2.50 2.24 28.45
N GLU A 369 -2.35 1.38 27.44
CA GLU A 369 -1.87 1.78 26.11
C GLU A 369 -3.02 2.25 25.22
N SER A 370 -4.13 1.51 25.22
CA SER A 370 -5.31 1.84 24.42
C SER A 370 -6.58 1.24 25.02
N VAL A 371 -7.74 1.81 24.66
CA VAL A 371 -9.06 1.32 25.04
C VAL A 371 -9.86 0.99 23.79
N ASN A 372 -10.43 -0.21 23.75
CA ASN A 372 -11.33 -0.62 22.68
C ASN A 372 -12.60 0.24 22.73
N PRO A 373 -12.94 0.98 21.66
CA PRO A 373 -14.03 1.94 21.66
C PRO A 373 -15.42 1.28 21.69
N LEU A 374 -15.52 -0.03 21.48
CA LEU A 374 -16.77 -0.79 21.62
C LEU A 374 -16.95 -1.39 23.03
N SER A 375 -16.02 -1.13 23.94
CA SER A 375 -16.00 -1.75 25.27
C SER A 375 -16.62 -0.89 26.37
N SER A 376 -16.89 -1.53 27.50
CA SER A 376 -17.37 -0.88 28.73
C SER A 376 -16.36 0.10 29.34
N ALA A 377 -15.08 0.02 28.98
CA ALA A 377 -14.05 0.94 29.46
C ALA A 377 -14.05 2.31 28.74
N VAL A 378 -14.78 2.43 27.62
CA VAL A 378 -14.81 3.66 26.79
C VAL A 378 -15.27 4.86 27.62
N ASN A 379 -14.59 6.01 27.47
CA ASN A 379 -14.84 7.26 28.22
C ASN A 379 -14.68 7.16 29.75
N LEU A 380 -14.23 6.02 30.29
CA LEU A 380 -13.94 5.85 31.71
C LEU A 380 -12.44 5.72 31.95
N VAL A 381 -11.76 4.96 31.11
CA VAL A 381 -10.32 4.71 31.15
C VAL A 381 -9.65 5.41 29.96
N TYR A 382 -8.47 6.01 30.19
CA TYR A 382 -7.71 6.71 29.16
C TYR A 382 -6.28 6.20 29.07
N LYS A 383 -5.64 6.50 27.94
CA LYS A 383 -4.22 6.23 27.73
C LYS A 383 -3.37 6.88 28.84
N ASP A 384 -2.29 6.20 29.23
CA ASP A 384 -1.36 6.57 30.30
C ASP A 384 -1.90 6.42 31.74
N ASP A 385 -3.14 5.95 31.93
CA ASP A 385 -3.63 5.60 33.27
C ASP A 385 -2.82 4.45 33.86
N GLU A 386 -2.42 4.57 35.13
CA GLU A 386 -1.86 3.47 35.90
C GLU A 386 -3.02 2.62 36.45
N VAL A 387 -3.04 1.32 36.16
CA VAL A 387 -3.99 0.40 36.77
C VAL A 387 -3.37 -0.12 38.06
N VAL A 388 -3.92 0.27 39.21
CA VAL A 388 -3.37 0.04 40.56
C VAL A 388 -3.87 -1.27 41.15
N GLU A 389 -5.16 -1.57 40.95
CA GLU A 389 -5.79 -2.80 41.43
C GLU A 389 -6.77 -3.35 40.41
N ILE A 390 -6.90 -4.68 40.37
CA ILE A 390 -7.92 -5.41 39.64
C ILE A 390 -8.51 -6.45 40.57
N ASN A 391 -9.84 -6.46 40.72
CA ASN A 391 -10.59 -7.41 41.54
C ASN A 391 -10.01 -7.54 42.98
N ASN A 392 -9.70 -6.39 43.58
CA ASN A 392 -9.08 -6.26 44.91
C ASN A 392 -7.65 -6.84 45.02
N GLN A 393 -6.96 -7.07 43.90
CA GLN A 393 -5.55 -7.46 43.87
C GLN A 393 -4.69 -6.33 43.33
N SER A 394 -3.62 -5.98 44.04
CA SER A 394 -2.64 -5.00 43.56
C SER A 394 -1.93 -5.52 42.31
N THR A 395 -1.67 -4.64 41.37
CA THR A 395 -0.97 -4.93 40.10
C THR A 395 0.51 -4.50 40.13
N LYS A 396 0.99 -3.97 41.26
CA LYS A 396 2.34 -3.40 41.37
C LYS A 396 3.42 -4.46 41.11
N ASN A 397 4.33 -4.17 40.20
CA ASN A 397 5.44 -5.04 39.78
C ASN A 397 4.98 -6.43 39.30
N ILE A 398 3.72 -6.54 38.85
CA ILE A 398 3.19 -7.77 38.27
C ILE A 398 3.44 -7.75 36.75
N GLU A 399 3.92 -8.87 36.21
CA GLU A 399 4.06 -9.06 34.77
C GLU A 399 2.72 -8.87 34.05
N ILE A 400 2.73 -8.16 32.92
CA ILE A 400 1.52 -7.82 32.16
C ILE A 400 0.67 -9.06 31.83
N LYS A 401 1.29 -10.20 31.51
CA LYS A 401 0.57 -11.45 31.25
C LYS A 401 -0.31 -11.88 32.43
N LYS A 402 0.19 -11.77 33.66
CA LYS A 402 -0.55 -12.10 34.89
C LYS A 402 -1.62 -11.05 35.18
N VAL A 403 -1.35 -9.76 34.91
CA VAL A 403 -2.35 -8.69 35.01
C VAL A 403 -3.55 -8.96 34.10
N VAL A 404 -3.30 -9.41 32.87
CA VAL A 404 -4.36 -9.79 31.91
C VAL A 404 -5.19 -10.97 32.44
N GLU A 405 -4.57 -11.93 33.13
CA GLU A 405 -5.30 -13.04 33.77
C GLU A 405 -6.27 -12.57 34.85
N LEU A 406 -5.97 -11.49 35.58
CA LEU A 406 -6.86 -10.94 36.61
C LEU A 406 -8.18 -10.39 36.06
N ILE A 407 -8.20 -10.00 34.78
CA ILE A 407 -9.36 -9.41 34.10
C ILE A 407 -10.20 -10.46 33.38
N LYS A 408 -9.61 -11.63 33.07
CA LYS A 408 -10.28 -12.71 32.36
C LYS A 408 -11.44 -13.25 33.21
N LYS A 409 -12.66 -12.89 32.81
CA LYS A 409 -13.91 -13.42 33.33
C LYS A 409 -14.81 -13.82 32.17
N GLU A 410 -15.88 -14.53 32.47
CA GLU A 410 -16.92 -14.84 31.50
C GLU A 410 -17.67 -13.58 31.05
N SER A 411 -18.24 -13.63 29.85
CA SER A 411 -19.03 -12.54 29.30
C SER A 411 -20.16 -12.13 30.25
N ASN A 412 -20.35 -10.83 30.41
CA ASN A 412 -21.25 -10.16 31.37
C ASN A 412 -20.77 -10.09 32.84
N ALA A 413 -19.66 -10.73 33.22
CA ALA A 413 -19.12 -10.57 34.56
C ALA A 413 -18.52 -9.15 34.77
N LEU A 414 -18.61 -8.63 35.99
CA LEU A 414 -18.03 -7.33 36.36
C LEU A 414 -16.57 -7.49 36.81
N ASN A 415 -15.71 -6.58 36.37
CA ASN A 415 -14.35 -6.40 36.85
C ASN A 415 -14.27 -5.09 37.62
N GLU A 416 -13.86 -5.18 38.89
CA GLU A 416 -13.58 -4.00 39.71
C GLU A 416 -12.15 -3.55 39.46
N ILE A 417 -11.94 -2.30 39.06
CA ILE A 417 -10.62 -1.78 38.70
C ILE A 417 -10.39 -0.46 39.42
N VAL A 418 -9.19 -0.28 39.95
CA VAL A 418 -8.74 0.99 40.50
C VAL A 418 -7.67 1.54 39.58
N ILE A 419 -7.93 2.73 39.04
CA ILE A 419 -6.98 3.44 38.17
C ILE A 419 -6.48 4.71 38.86
N LYS A 420 -5.32 5.18 38.41
CA LYS A 420 -4.73 6.46 38.79
C LYS A 420 -4.36 7.22 37.53
N ARG A 421 -4.90 8.44 37.39
CA ARG A 421 -4.62 9.28 36.22
C ARG A 421 -3.16 9.73 36.22
N LYS A 422 -2.61 9.92 35.02
CA LYS A 422 -1.29 10.54 34.84
C LYS A 422 -1.21 11.86 35.59
N ASN A 423 -0.15 12.06 36.38
CA ASN A 423 0.09 13.25 37.20
C ASN A 423 -0.98 13.56 38.26
N SER A 424 -1.86 12.60 38.59
CA SER A 424 -2.81 12.71 39.71
C SER A 424 -2.46 11.72 40.81
N SER A 425 -2.76 12.07 42.06
CA SER A 425 -2.75 11.15 43.20
C SER A 425 -4.11 10.50 43.46
N GLU A 426 -5.17 10.93 42.77
CA GLU A 426 -6.53 10.43 42.94
C GLU A 426 -6.67 9.00 42.39
N LEU A 427 -7.30 8.15 43.19
CA LEU A 427 -7.66 6.79 42.83
C LEU A 427 -9.14 6.74 42.43
N ILE A 428 -9.40 6.23 41.23
CA ILE A 428 -10.75 6.12 40.68
C ILE A 428 -11.12 4.65 40.64
N LYS A 429 -12.19 4.27 41.35
CA LYS A 429 -12.76 2.93 41.32
C LYS A 429 -13.83 2.81 40.25
N LEU A 430 -13.72 1.80 39.40
CA LEU A 430 -14.58 1.54 38.26
C LEU A 430 -15.09 0.10 38.31
N SER A 431 -16.35 -0.10 37.91
CA SER A 431 -16.92 -1.43 37.67
C SER A 431 -17.16 -1.60 36.18
N LEU A 432 -16.34 -2.43 35.53
CA LEU A 432 -16.34 -2.61 34.08
C LEU A 432 -16.90 -3.97 33.70
N LYS A 433 -17.83 -3.98 32.74
CA LYS A 433 -18.48 -5.20 32.29
C LYS A 433 -17.64 -5.91 31.23
N THR A 434 -17.41 -7.20 31.44
CA THR A 434 -16.79 -8.07 30.43
C THR A 434 -17.75 -8.27 29.27
N GLN A 435 -17.28 -8.04 28.04
CA GLN A 435 -18.05 -8.14 26.82
C GLN A 435 -17.30 -8.99 25.80
N LYS A 436 -18.05 -9.61 24.88
CA LYS A 436 -17.47 -10.13 23.64
C LYS A 436 -17.06 -8.97 22.75
N LEU A 437 -15.76 -8.84 22.55
CA LEU A 437 -15.14 -7.78 21.77
C LEU A 437 -14.35 -8.41 20.62
N HIS A 438 -14.06 -7.58 19.61
CA HIS A 438 -13.14 -7.91 18.55
C HIS A 438 -11.90 -7.05 18.65
N THR A 439 -10.75 -7.57 18.22
CA THR A 439 -9.51 -6.80 18.15
C THR A 439 -9.68 -5.54 17.30
N PRO A 440 -8.92 -4.47 17.55
CA PRO A 440 -8.97 -3.26 16.71
C PRO A 440 -8.85 -3.56 15.21
N ASP A 441 -8.02 -4.52 14.80
CA ASP A 441 -7.81 -4.91 13.39
C ASP A 441 -9.07 -5.41 12.66
N SER A 442 -10.14 -5.72 13.40
CA SER A 442 -11.42 -6.19 12.86
C SER A 442 -12.22 -5.10 12.14
N PHE A 443 -11.84 -3.83 12.25
CA PHE A 443 -12.56 -2.72 11.61
C PHE A 443 -12.74 -2.96 10.10
N SER A 444 -11.70 -3.42 9.41
CA SER A 444 -11.72 -3.60 7.96
C SER A 444 -12.68 -4.72 7.54
N ALA A 445 -12.81 -5.78 8.33
CA ALA A 445 -13.78 -6.84 8.09
C ALA A 445 -15.22 -6.31 8.22
N TYR A 446 -15.50 -5.48 9.24
CA TYR A 446 -16.78 -4.80 9.35
C TYR A 446 -17.07 -3.88 8.16
N ALA A 447 -16.09 -3.10 7.67
CA ALA A 447 -16.27 -2.26 6.50
C ALA A 447 -16.65 -3.07 5.24
N TRP A 448 -15.94 -4.18 4.97
CA TRP A 448 -16.27 -5.05 3.85
C TRP A 448 -17.65 -5.70 4.00
N MET A 449 -18.02 -6.11 5.22
CA MET A 449 -19.38 -6.60 5.49
C MET A 449 -20.43 -5.52 5.25
N ALA A 450 -20.14 -4.26 5.59
CA ALA A 450 -21.02 -3.14 5.32
C ALA A 450 -21.25 -2.97 3.80
N PHE A 451 -20.18 -2.97 2.99
CA PHE A 451 -20.32 -2.91 1.53
C PHE A 451 -21.10 -4.10 0.96
N GLY A 452 -20.84 -5.32 1.45
CA GLY A 452 -21.56 -6.51 1.02
C GLY A 452 -23.06 -6.37 1.29
N ASN A 453 -23.43 -5.90 2.48
CA ASN A 453 -24.83 -5.67 2.85
C ASN A 453 -25.47 -4.50 2.06
N TYR A 454 -24.70 -3.47 1.73
CA TYR A 454 -25.16 -2.40 0.83
C TYR A 454 -25.57 -2.97 -0.54
N PHE A 455 -24.71 -3.79 -1.16
CA PHE A 455 -25.00 -4.40 -2.47
C PHE A 455 -26.10 -5.48 -2.42
N LEU A 456 -26.30 -6.11 -1.26
CA LEU A 456 -27.44 -7.01 -1.00
C LEU A 456 -28.73 -6.27 -0.64
N ASN A 457 -28.71 -4.93 -0.57
CA ASN A 457 -29.83 -4.08 -0.14
C ASN A 457 -30.31 -4.39 1.31
N ASN A 458 -29.43 -4.89 2.17
CA ASN A 458 -29.69 -5.09 3.60
C ASN A 458 -29.25 -3.85 4.40
N LYS A 459 -30.12 -2.83 4.45
CA LYS A 459 -29.79 -1.53 5.05
C LYS A 459 -29.44 -1.59 6.54
N LYS A 460 -30.11 -2.47 7.30
CA LYS A 460 -29.89 -2.59 8.75
C LYS A 460 -28.44 -2.95 9.04
N ASP A 461 -27.99 -4.07 8.48
CA ASP A 461 -26.64 -4.59 8.72
C ASP A 461 -25.58 -3.71 8.04
N PHE A 462 -25.90 -3.10 6.89
CA PHE A 462 -25.05 -2.10 6.26
C PHE A 462 -24.71 -0.95 7.22
N TYR A 463 -25.73 -0.31 7.80
CA TYR A 463 -25.52 0.81 8.71
C TYR A 463 -24.80 0.37 9.99
N GLU A 464 -25.20 -0.77 10.56
CA GLU A 464 -24.59 -1.30 11.78
C GLU A 464 -23.10 -1.59 11.59
N TYR A 465 -22.73 -2.31 10.54
CA TYR A 465 -21.32 -2.67 10.31
C TYR A 465 -20.47 -1.48 9.88
N ALA A 466 -21.00 -0.52 9.12
CA ALA A 466 -20.28 0.72 8.82
C ALA A 466 -19.98 1.52 10.09
N ASP A 467 -20.92 1.61 11.03
CA ASP A 467 -20.74 2.29 12.30
C ASP A 467 -19.76 1.56 13.23
N LEU A 468 -19.83 0.23 13.31
CA LEU A 468 -18.87 -0.58 14.08
C LEU A 468 -17.44 -0.41 13.54
N SER A 469 -17.27 -0.48 12.22
CA SER A 469 -15.98 -0.24 11.56
C SER A 469 -15.41 1.13 11.91
N TYR A 470 -16.21 2.19 11.73
CA TYR A 470 -15.78 3.55 11.95
C TYR A 470 -15.46 3.86 13.42
N LYS A 471 -16.23 3.30 14.35
CA LYS A 471 -15.96 3.42 15.79
C LYS A 471 -14.67 2.72 16.19
N LEU A 472 -14.41 1.52 15.68
CA LEU A 472 -13.20 0.75 16.00
C LEU A 472 -11.93 1.46 15.55
N TYR A 473 -11.96 2.06 14.36
CA TYR A 473 -10.82 2.78 13.82
C TYR A 473 -11.26 3.97 12.96
N LEU A 474 -11.27 5.14 13.59
CA LEU A 474 -11.68 6.42 12.99
C LEU A 474 -10.80 6.83 11.81
N ASP A 475 -9.50 6.53 11.89
CA ASP A 475 -8.54 6.88 10.84
C ASP A 475 -8.53 5.85 9.70
N GLY A 476 -9.28 4.74 9.79
CA GLY A 476 -9.29 3.68 8.78
C GLY A 476 -9.78 4.16 7.42
N ASN A 477 -9.06 3.86 6.35
CA ASN A 477 -9.44 4.33 5.00
C ASN A 477 -10.78 3.71 4.58
N ILE A 478 -10.87 2.40 4.70
CA ILE A 478 -12.06 1.63 4.34
C ILE A 478 -13.24 1.93 5.29
N SER A 479 -12.98 2.17 6.58
CA SER A 479 -13.97 2.65 7.55
C SER A 479 -14.58 3.98 7.12
N THR A 480 -13.73 4.92 6.72
CA THR A 480 -14.11 6.26 6.26
C THR A 480 -15.01 6.17 5.02
N ILE A 481 -14.63 5.33 4.05
CA ILE A 481 -15.42 5.09 2.83
C ILE A 481 -16.77 4.44 3.16
N ALA A 482 -16.80 3.41 4.02
CA ALA A 482 -18.04 2.76 4.44
C ALA A 482 -18.99 3.74 5.14
N LYS A 483 -18.47 4.57 6.04
CA LYS A 483 -19.25 5.60 6.75
C LYS A 483 -19.74 6.70 5.81
N ALA A 484 -18.92 7.13 4.85
CA ALA A 484 -19.32 8.09 3.83
C ALA A 484 -20.41 7.54 2.91
N LEU A 485 -20.36 6.25 2.57
CA LEU A 485 -21.42 5.60 1.81
C LEU A 485 -22.76 5.62 2.57
N VAL A 486 -22.76 5.45 3.90
CA VAL A 486 -23.97 5.63 4.74
C VAL A 486 -24.48 7.06 4.65
N LEU A 487 -23.59 8.05 4.71
CA LEU A 487 -23.97 9.46 4.59
C LEU A 487 -24.58 9.76 3.21
N ILE A 488 -24.05 9.20 2.13
CA ILE A 488 -24.61 9.32 0.78
C ILE A 488 -25.98 8.65 0.69
N ASP A 489 -26.14 7.41 1.19
CA ASP A 489 -27.42 6.69 1.16
C ASP A 489 -28.51 7.39 2.00
N THR A 490 -28.10 8.17 3.01
CA THR A 490 -28.98 8.98 3.86
C THR A 490 -29.10 10.45 3.42
N ASN A 491 -28.62 10.80 2.21
CA ASN A 491 -28.66 12.15 1.63
C ASN A 491 -27.88 13.24 2.40
N ASN A 492 -26.91 12.87 3.24
CA ASN A 492 -26.03 13.80 3.94
C ASN A 492 -24.74 14.07 3.12
N TYR A 493 -24.90 14.67 1.94
CA TYR A 493 -23.84 14.79 0.95
C TYR A 493 -22.65 15.65 1.39
N ASP A 494 -22.88 16.81 2.02
CA ASP A 494 -21.80 17.68 2.50
C ASP A 494 -20.90 16.97 3.52
N LYS A 495 -21.52 16.30 4.52
CA LYS A 495 -20.79 15.52 5.51
C LYS A 495 -20.03 14.35 4.90
N ALA A 496 -20.57 13.75 3.84
CA ALA A 496 -19.87 12.69 3.12
C ALA A 496 -18.61 13.23 2.43
N VAL A 497 -18.69 14.42 1.80
CA VAL A 497 -17.55 15.09 1.16
C VAL A 497 -16.48 15.42 2.20
N ASP A 498 -16.85 16.06 3.31
CA ASP A 498 -15.93 16.42 4.40
C ASP A 498 -15.18 15.19 4.95
N LEU A 499 -15.90 14.08 5.10
CA LEU A 499 -15.32 12.84 5.59
C LEU A 499 -14.34 12.24 4.57
N LEU A 500 -14.70 12.25 3.29
CA LEU A 500 -13.91 11.67 2.21
C LEU A 500 -12.66 12.50 1.85
N ASP A 501 -12.60 13.78 2.19
CA ASP A 501 -11.41 14.62 1.96
C ASP A 501 -10.16 14.08 2.65
N ASN A 502 -10.32 13.35 3.76
CA ASN A 502 -9.22 12.71 4.47
C ASN A 502 -8.60 11.53 3.70
N VAL A 503 -9.32 10.99 2.71
CA VAL A 503 -8.97 9.77 1.97
C VAL A 503 -9.09 9.92 0.45
N ASN A 504 -9.15 11.15 -0.06
CA ASN A 504 -9.32 11.49 -1.48
C ASN A 504 -8.13 11.10 -2.39
N PHE A 505 -7.06 10.53 -1.83
CA PHE A 505 -6.01 9.85 -2.61
C PHE A 505 -6.48 8.47 -3.14
N LEU A 506 -7.61 7.95 -2.65
CA LEU A 506 -8.24 6.71 -3.10
C LEU A 506 -9.26 6.95 -4.21
N ALA A 507 -9.30 6.05 -5.20
CA ALA A 507 -10.26 6.13 -6.31
C ALA A 507 -11.72 5.98 -5.80
N GLU A 508 -11.94 5.09 -4.84
CA GLU A 508 -13.22 4.81 -4.19
C GLU A 508 -13.77 6.04 -3.44
N ALA A 509 -12.88 6.80 -2.81
CA ALA A 509 -13.26 8.03 -2.13
C ALA A 509 -13.68 9.09 -3.14
N ASN A 510 -12.85 9.33 -4.17
CA ASN A 510 -13.14 10.33 -5.20
C ASN A 510 -14.43 10.00 -5.98
N ILE A 511 -14.71 8.73 -6.29
CA ILE A 511 -15.96 8.40 -6.97
C ILE A 511 -17.19 8.67 -6.09
N LEU A 512 -17.13 8.37 -4.80
CA LEU A 512 -18.21 8.70 -3.86
C LEU A 512 -18.35 10.22 -3.63
N GLN A 513 -17.24 10.97 -3.59
CA GLN A 513 -17.29 12.44 -3.59
C GLN A 513 -17.95 12.97 -4.87
N ALA A 514 -17.62 12.40 -6.03
CA ALA A 514 -18.26 12.75 -7.29
C ALA A 514 -19.78 12.45 -7.27
N VAL A 515 -20.19 11.32 -6.67
CA VAL A 515 -21.62 11.02 -6.43
C VAL A 515 -22.26 12.10 -5.55
N ALA A 516 -21.64 12.47 -4.44
CA ALA A 516 -22.16 13.49 -3.54
C ALA A 516 -22.29 14.86 -4.23
N TYR A 517 -21.25 15.32 -4.95
CA TYR A 517 -21.30 16.55 -5.74
C TYR A 517 -22.38 16.54 -6.82
N ALA A 518 -22.56 15.41 -7.51
CA ALA A 518 -23.60 15.28 -8.53
C ALA A 518 -25.01 15.41 -7.93
N ASN A 519 -25.28 14.78 -6.78
CA ASN A 519 -26.55 14.90 -6.08
C ASN A 519 -26.81 16.32 -5.53
N MET A 520 -25.74 17.06 -5.20
CA MET A 520 -25.81 18.49 -4.86
C MET A 520 -25.88 19.42 -6.10
N LYS A 521 -25.96 18.86 -7.32
CA LYS A 521 -25.98 19.59 -8.60
C LYS A 521 -24.69 20.38 -8.91
N TYR A 522 -23.60 20.10 -8.22
CA TYR A 522 -22.27 20.65 -8.52
C TYR A 522 -21.58 19.85 -9.64
N TYR A 523 -22.20 19.78 -10.82
CA TYR A 523 -21.78 18.87 -11.89
C TYR A 523 -20.33 19.07 -12.34
N ASN A 524 -19.86 20.32 -12.51
CA ASN A 524 -18.46 20.56 -12.89
C ASN A 524 -17.46 19.98 -11.88
N LYS A 525 -17.75 20.10 -10.58
CA LYS A 525 -16.94 19.47 -9.53
C LYS A 525 -17.06 17.94 -9.59
N ALA A 526 -18.27 17.42 -9.76
CA ALA A 526 -18.52 15.98 -9.85
C ALA A 526 -17.74 15.33 -11.01
N LEU A 527 -17.84 15.89 -12.23
CA LEU A 527 -17.15 15.39 -13.42
C LEU A 527 -15.63 15.45 -13.27
N THR A 528 -15.10 16.54 -12.72
CA THR A 528 -13.65 16.69 -12.46
C THR A 528 -13.16 15.67 -11.43
N THR A 529 -13.91 15.50 -10.34
CA THR A 529 -13.55 14.55 -9.28
C THR A 529 -13.61 13.11 -9.77
N TYR A 530 -14.58 12.77 -10.62
CA TYR A 530 -14.66 11.46 -11.25
C TYR A 530 -13.48 11.19 -12.20
N ARG A 531 -13.05 12.18 -13.01
CA ARG A 531 -11.85 12.06 -13.86
C ARG A 531 -10.60 11.80 -13.03
N LEU A 532 -10.45 12.48 -11.88
CA LEU A 532 -9.36 12.22 -10.93
C LEU A 532 -9.43 10.78 -10.39
N ALA A 533 -10.64 10.31 -10.05
CA ALA A 533 -10.85 8.94 -9.57
C ALA A 533 -10.37 7.90 -10.60
N GLN A 534 -10.62 8.13 -11.91
CA GLN A 534 -10.19 7.24 -12.99
C GLN A 534 -8.67 7.17 -13.18
N GLN A 535 -7.93 8.19 -12.76
CA GLN A 535 -6.46 8.22 -12.87
C GLN A 535 -5.78 7.39 -11.76
N ASN A 536 -6.51 7.12 -10.67
CA ASN A 536 -6.03 6.31 -9.56
C ASN A 536 -6.34 4.83 -9.81
N HIS A 537 -5.47 3.95 -9.31
CA HIS A 537 -5.74 2.51 -9.32
C HIS A 537 -6.83 2.20 -8.30
N GLY A 538 -8.06 2.00 -8.78
CA GLY A 538 -9.18 1.58 -7.95
C GLY A 538 -9.23 0.06 -7.76
N SER A 539 -9.63 -0.36 -6.57
CA SER A 539 -10.04 -1.74 -6.25
C SER A 539 -11.38 -2.09 -6.92
N VAL A 540 -11.88 -3.29 -6.65
CA VAL A 540 -13.20 -3.73 -7.08
C VAL A 540 -14.33 -2.76 -6.67
N LEU A 541 -14.19 -2.05 -5.53
CA LEU A 541 -15.22 -1.15 -5.04
C LEU A 541 -15.41 0.06 -5.95
N PHE A 542 -14.34 0.57 -6.57
CA PHE A 542 -14.44 1.65 -7.54
C PHE A 542 -15.40 1.29 -8.67
N ASP A 543 -15.24 0.07 -9.23
CA ASP A 543 -16.13 -0.41 -10.30
C ASP A 543 -17.56 -0.63 -9.80
N LYS A 544 -17.75 -1.07 -8.55
CA LYS A 544 -19.09 -1.25 -7.96
C LYS A 544 -19.80 0.06 -7.65
N PHE A 545 -19.07 1.13 -7.33
CA PHE A 545 -19.64 2.46 -7.10
C PHE A 545 -19.89 3.23 -8.40
N LYS A 546 -19.24 2.85 -9.50
CA LYS A 546 -19.38 3.50 -10.81
C LYS A 546 -20.83 3.70 -11.27
N PRO A 547 -21.74 2.72 -11.18
CA PRO A 547 -23.15 2.93 -11.54
C PRO A 547 -23.85 4.04 -10.74
N MET A 548 -23.45 4.25 -9.47
CA MET A 548 -24.03 5.30 -8.64
C MET A 548 -23.73 6.70 -9.20
N PHE A 549 -22.51 6.91 -9.70
CA PHE A 549 -22.12 8.17 -10.32
C PHE A 549 -22.92 8.44 -11.60
N PHE A 550 -23.00 7.48 -12.52
CA PHE A 550 -23.77 7.64 -13.76
C PHE A 550 -25.25 7.86 -13.51
N LYS A 551 -25.81 7.20 -12.49
CA LYS A 551 -27.18 7.48 -12.03
C LYS A 551 -27.33 8.91 -11.52
N ALA A 552 -26.37 9.42 -10.74
CA ALA A 552 -26.44 10.76 -10.16
C ALA A 552 -26.33 11.89 -11.21
N ILE A 553 -25.63 11.67 -12.32
CA ILE A 553 -25.48 12.67 -13.40
C ILE A 553 -26.49 12.50 -14.54
N SER A 554 -27.38 11.50 -14.50
CA SER A 554 -28.22 11.17 -15.66
C SER A 554 -29.14 12.31 -16.11
N SER A 555 -29.69 13.10 -15.18
CA SER A 555 -30.50 14.29 -15.51
C SER A 555 -29.66 15.33 -16.26
N PHE A 556 -28.46 15.63 -15.74
CA PHE A 556 -27.53 16.56 -16.36
C PHE A 556 -27.16 16.11 -17.78
N VAL A 557 -26.86 14.81 -17.97
CA VAL A 557 -26.54 14.27 -19.28
C VAL A 557 -27.70 14.45 -20.26
N ASN A 558 -28.91 14.06 -19.86
CA ASN A 558 -30.10 14.17 -20.71
C ASN A 558 -30.43 15.63 -21.07
N GLU A 559 -30.33 16.54 -20.11
CA GLU A 559 -30.53 17.98 -20.33
C GLU A 559 -29.53 18.52 -21.35
N ASN A 560 -28.23 18.22 -21.20
CA ASN A 560 -27.20 18.67 -22.13
C ASN A 560 -27.41 18.13 -23.56
N LEU A 561 -27.75 16.84 -23.70
CA LEU A 561 -28.03 16.25 -25.01
C LEU A 561 -29.25 16.87 -25.69
N SER A 562 -30.31 17.14 -24.92
CA SER A 562 -31.52 17.83 -25.41
C SER A 562 -31.19 19.26 -25.86
N THR A 563 -30.48 20.03 -25.02
CA THR A 563 -30.06 21.40 -25.33
C THR A 563 -29.13 21.46 -26.54
N ALA A 564 -28.16 20.55 -26.64
CA ALA A 564 -27.27 20.45 -27.80
C ALA A 564 -28.06 20.24 -29.09
N SER A 565 -29.04 19.34 -29.07
CA SER A 565 -29.88 19.02 -30.24
C SER A 565 -30.77 20.20 -30.63
N GLN A 566 -31.34 20.93 -29.66
CA GLN A 566 -32.12 22.14 -29.91
C GLN A 566 -31.25 23.24 -30.54
N LEU A 567 -30.05 23.50 -30.00
CA LEU A 567 -29.11 24.49 -30.52
C LEU A 567 -28.64 24.14 -31.94
N LYS A 568 -28.42 22.85 -32.21
CA LYS A 568 -28.12 22.37 -33.56
C LYS A 568 -29.22 22.76 -34.54
N ASN A 569 -30.48 22.48 -34.20
CA ASN A 569 -31.63 22.80 -35.05
C ASN A 569 -31.85 24.32 -35.23
N GLN A 570 -31.34 25.14 -34.31
CA GLN A 570 -31.34 26.61 -34.40
C GLN A 570 -30.15 27.18 -35.20
N GLY A 571 -29.24 26.33 -35.71
CA GLY A 571 -28.00 26.76 -36.38
C GLY A 571 -26.92 27.29 -35.43
N ALA A 572 -27.10 27.18 -34.11
CA ALA A 572 -26.14 27.62 -33.11
C ALA A 572 -25.05 26.55 -32.86
N TYR A 573 -24.34 26.17 -33.93
CA TYR A 573 -23.46 25.00 -33.97
C TYR A 573 -22.35 25.00 -32.91
N ARG A 574 -21.60 26.09 -32.78
CA ARG A 574 -20.51 26.16 -31.78
C ARG A 574 -21.00 25.90 -30.36
N LYS A 575 -22.15 26.49 -29.98
CA LYS A 575 -22.77 26.24 -28.67
C LYS A 575 -23.25 24.80 -28.57
N SER A 576 -23.88 24.24 -29.61
CA SER A 576 -24.27 22.83 -29.64
C SER A 576 -23.09 21.89 -29.33
N LEU A 577 -21.93 22.13 -29.94
CA LEU A 577 -20.71 21.37 -29.68
C LEU A 577 -20.22 21.50 -28.23
N GLU A 578 -20.34 22.67 -27.60
CA GLU A 578 -19.98 22.83 -26.17
C GLU A 578 -20.81 21.90 -25.27
N TYR A 579 -22.13 21.80 -25.50
CA TYR A 579 -23.01 20.92 -24.73
C TYR A 579 -22.73 19.43 -25.02
N TYR A 580 -22.49 19.05 -26.28
CA TYR A 580 -22.09 17.67 -26.59
C TYR A 580 -20.76 17.30 -25.94
N LYS A 581 -19.77 18.21 -26.00
CA LYS A 581 -18.44 18.01 -25.39
C LYS A 581 -18.54 17.82 -23.88
N ALA A 582 -19.42 18.58 -23.20
CA ALA A 582 -19.57 18.53 -21.75
C ALA A 582 -19.92 17.14 -21.21
N VAL A 583 -20.59 16.31 -22.03
CA VAL A 583 -21.08 14.99 -21.64
C VAL A 583 -20.42 13.82 -22.38
N LEU A 584 -19.53 14.09 -23.35
CA LEU A 584 -18.97 13.09 -24.25
C LEU A 584 -18.27 11.92 -23.52
N ASP A 585 -17.56 12.20 -22.43
CA ASP A 585 -16.84 11.19 -21.64
C ASP A 585 -17.76 10.39 -20.69
N PHE A 586 -19.03 10.79 -20.57
CA PHE A 586 -19.95 10.34 -19.53
C PHE A 586 -21.21 9.66 -20.08
N VAL A 587 -21.23 9.37 -21.37
CA VAL A 587 -22.29 8.65 -22.05
C VAL A 587 -21.82 7.25 -22.44
N ASP A 588 -22.78 6.33 -22.61
CA ASP A 588 -22.50 5.02 -23.21
C ASP A 588 -22.09 5.13 -24.69
N GLU A 589 -21.52 4.05 -25.25
CA GLU A 589 -21.06 4.03 -26.65
C GLU A 589 -22.17 4.32 -27.66
N GLN A 590 -23.40 3.92 -27.37
CA GLN A 590 -24.53 4.20 -28.25
C GLN A 590 -24.81 5.70 -28.34
N ASN A 591 -24.85 6.39 -27.20
CA ASN A 591 -25.05 7.82 -27.12
C ASN A 591 -23.82 8.59 -27.60
N LYS A 592 -22.61 8.08 -27.36
CA LYS A 592 -21.37 8.64 -27.92
C LYS A 592 -21.38 8.61 -29.45
N SER A 593 -21.77 7.48 -30.05
CA SER A 593 -21.97 7.38 -31.50
C SER A 593 -23.03 8.35 -32.01
N LYS A 594 -24.16 8.50 -31.30
CA LYS A 594 -25.20 9.50 -31.67
C LYS A 594 -24.67 10.92 -31.59
N ILE A 595 -23.83 11.25 -30.60
CA ILE A 595 -23.17 12.55 -30.51
C ILE A 595 -22.32 12.75 -31.77
N TYR A 596 -21.44 11.82 -32.09
CA TYR A 596 -20.57 11.95 -33.27
C TYR A 596 -21.37 12.05 -34.58
N SER A 597 -22.45 11.29 -34.78
CA SER A 597 -23.32 11.45 -35.95
C SER A 597 -24.04 12.82 -35.98
N ASN A 598 -24.42 13.37 -34.82
CA ASN A 598 -24.98 14.72 -34.80
C ASN A 598 -23.91 15.78 -35.14
N VAL A 599 -22.68 15.58 -34.68
CA VAL A 599 -21.55 16.46 -34.96
C VAL A 599 -21.12 16.37 -36.42
N GLU A 600 -21.14 15.19 -37.04
CA GLU A 600 -20.94 15.00 -38.48
C GLU A 600 -21.89 15.90 -39.29
N SER A 601 -23.19 15.86 -38.98
CA SER A 601 -24.18 16.72 -39.67
C SER A 601 -23.92 18.22 -39.49
N ILE A 602 -23.25 18.62 -38.40
CA ILE A 602 -22.82 20.01 -38.16
C ILE A 602 -21.59 20.34 -39.02
N ILE A 603 -20.59 19.46 -39.05
CA ILE A 603 -19.35 19.63 -39.83
C ILE A 603 -19.67 19.72 -41.33
N ALA A 604 -20.62 18.91 -41.81
CA ALA A 604 -21.06 18.94 -43.21
C ALA A 604 -21.62 20.30 -43.63
N VAL A 605 -22.22 21.06 -42.70
CA VAL A 605 -22.78 22.39 -42.96
C VAL A 605 -21.77 23.51 -42.75
N ASP A 606 -20.97 23.43 -41.68
CA ASP A 606 -19.96 24.44 -41.34
C ASP A 606 -18.67 23.77 -40.83
N PRO A 607 -17.73 23.40 -41.72
CA PRO A 607 -16.47 22.78 -41.31
C PRO A 607 -15.61 23.64 -40.39
N ALA A 608 -15.79 24.97 -40.39
CA ALA A 608 -14.98 25.89 -39.60
C ALA A 608 -15.28 25.78 -38.09
N VAL A 609 -16.36 25.11 -37.68
CA VAL A 609 -16.70 24.88 -36.26
C VAL A 609 -15.73 23.96 -35.53
N VAL A 610 -15.00 23.12 -36.26
CA VAL A 610 -14.02 22.17 -35.71
C VAL A 610 -12.58 22.56 -36.01
N GLU A 611 -12.35 23.73 -36.62
CA GLU A 611 -11.01 24.26 -36.82
C GLU A 611 -10.30 24.54 -35.49
N LEU A 612 -9.00 24.28 -35.48
CA LEU A 612 -8.17 24.48 -34.30
C LEU A 612 -7.95 25.98 -34.05
N ASN A 613 -8.15 26.42 -32.80
CA ASN A 613 -7.70 27.75 -32.38
C ASN A 613 -6.15 27.83 -32.34
N GLU A 614 -5.61 29.05 -32.26
CA GLU A 614 -4.15 29.30 -32.29
C GLU A 614 -3.36 28.47 -31.25
N ASP A 615 -3.86 28.37 -30.01
CA ASP A 615 -3.22 27.58 -28.96
C ASP A 615 -3.20 26.07 -29.26
N SER A 616 -4.30 25.55 -29.83
CA SER A 616 -4.42 24.15 -30.24
C SER A 616 -3.56 23.86 -31.47
N LYS A 617 -3.51 24.79 -32.43
CA LYS A 617 -2.62 24.72 -33.61
C LYS A 617 -1.16 24.65 -33.19
N LYS A 618 -0.72 25.53 -32.28
CA LYS A 618 0.66 25.50 -31.75
C LYS A 618 0.99 24.14 -31.13
N SER A 619 0.10 23.60 -30.31
CA SER A 619 0.30 22.31 -29.65
C SER A 619 0.30 21.14 -30.64
N PHE A 620 -0.52 21.22 -31.69
CA PHE A 620 -0.54 20.27 -32.79
C PHE A 620 0.77 20.28 -33.59
N ILE A 621 1.30 21.46 -33.91
CA ILE A 621 2.61 21.61 -34.56
C ILE A 621 3.72 20.98 -33.70
N TYR A 622 3.68 21.16 -32.38
CA TYR A 622 4.64 20.50 -31.49
C TYR A 622 4.53 18.97 -31.52
N ALA A 623 3.32 18.42 -31.63
CA ALA A 623 3.14 16.98 -31.81
C ALA A 623 3.81 16.50 -33.10
N GLN A 624 3.64 17.24 -34.20
CA GLN A 624 4.27 16.93 -35.50
C GLN A 624 5.81 17.03 -35.44
N MET A 625 6.37 18.04 -34.76
CA MET A 625 7.82 18.14 -34.56
C MET A 625 8.37 16.95 -33.78
N TYR A 626 7.71 16.57 -32.67
CA TYR A 626 8.11 15.39 -31.92
C TYR A 626 8.00 14.10 -32.74
N TYR A 627 6.99 14.00 -33.59
CA TYR A 627 6.85 12.89 -34.53
C TYR A 627 8.02 12.82 -35.52
N GLN A 628 8.41 13.95 -36.12
CA GLN A 628 9.57 14.02 -37.02
C GLN A 628 10.89 13.65 -36.33
N GLU A 629 11.02 13.99 -35.06
CA GLU A 629 12.16 13.59 -34.22
C GLU A 629 12.07 12.13 -33.74
N ASN A 630 11.09 11.35 -34.21
CA ASN A 630 10.79 9.98 -33.79
C ASN A 630 10.51 9.83 -32.27
N LYS A 631 10.09 10.90 -31.61
CA LYS A 631 9.71 10.94 -30.18
C LYS A 631 8.21 10.68 -30.04
N LEU A 632 7.78 9.46 -30.41
CA LEU A 632 6.37 9.06 -30.54
C LEU A 632 5.54 9.31 -29.26
N ASP A 633 6.08 8.99 -28.08
CA ASP A 633 5.35 9.17 -26.81
C ASP A 633 5.02 10.64 -26.53
N LYS A 634 5.96 11.55 -26.85
CA LYS A 634 5.75 13.00 -26.70
C LYS A 634 4.76 13.54 -27.73
N ALA A 635 4.81 13.00 -28.96
CA ALA A 635 3.85 13.35 -30.01
C ALA A 635 2.43 12.95 -29.60
N ILE A 636 2.23 11.70 -29.17
CA ILE A 636 0.94 11.19 -28.68
C ILE A 636 0.44 12.01 -27.48
N ALA A 637 1.30 12.30 -26.51
CA ALA A 637 0.92 13.11 -25.34
C ALA A 637 0.44 14.52 -25.73
N LYS A 638 1.14 15.18 -26.66
CA LYS A 638 0.72 16.50 -27.17
C LYS A 638 -0.58 16.41 -27.95
N LEU A 639 -0.75 15.41 -28.80
CA LEU A 639 -1.95 15.25 -29.63
C LEU A 639 -3.18 14.91 -28.79
N ASN A 640 -3.06 14.06 -27.77
CA ASN A 640 -4.13 13.78 -26.80
C ASN A 640 -4.61 15.08 -26.12
N ALA A 641 -3.70 15.96 -25.70
CA ALA A 641 -4.07 17.24 -25.09
C ALA A 641 -4.79 18.19 -26.06
N VAL A 642 -4.51 18.08 -27.38
CA VAL A 642 -5.23 18.83 -28.42
C VAL A 642 -6.63 18.23 -28.64
N ILE A 643 -6.75 16.91 -28.69
CA ILE A 643 -8.03 16.19 -28.86
C ILE A 643 -8.96 16.44 -27.67
N GLU A 644 -8.46 16.44 -26.44
CA GLU A 644 -9.27 16.74 -25.24
C GLU A 644 -9.98 18.11 -25.35
N LYS A 645 -9.30 19.08 -25.97
CA LYS A 645 -9.86 20.41 -26.23
C LYS A 645 -10.76 20.44 -27.47
N ASN A 646 -10.47 19.62 -28.48
CA ASN A 646 -11.13 19.61 -29.78
C ASN A 646 -11.59 18.19 -30.19
N PRO A 647 -12.48 17.54 -29.41
CA PRO A 647 -12.79 16.11 -29.57
C PRO A 647 -13.65 15.77 -30.79
N PHE A 648 -13.97 16.79 -31.60
CA PHE A 648 -14.85 16.71 -32.76
C PHE A 648 -14.11 17.00 -34.07
N ASN A 649 -12.80 17.22 -34.04
CA ASN A 649 -12.01 17.43 -35.25
C ASN A 649 -11.60 16.06 -35.84
N PRO A 650 -12.09 15.68 -37.04
CA PRO A 650 -11.80 14.38 -37.63
C PRO A 650 -10.30 14.12 -37.83
N ASN A 651 -9.57 15.13 -38.34
CA ASN A 651 -8.16 14.98 -38.69
C ASN A 651 -7.29 14.64 -37.47
N LEU A 652 -7.61 15.20 -36.30
CA LEU A 652 -6.88 14.84 -35.07
C LEU A 652 -7.05 13.35 -34.73
N HIS A 653 -8.24 12.79 -34.93
CA HIS A 653 -8.53 11.38 -34.70
C HIS A 653 -7.79 10.48 -35.69
N HIS A 654 -7.73 10.88 -36.96
CA HIS A 654 -6.92 10.20 -37.97
C HIS A 654 -5.43 10.20 -37.59
N ASP A 655 -4.86 11.37 -37.30
CA ASP A 655 -3.44 11.52 -37.03
C ASP A 655 -2.99 10.75 -35.77
N ILE A 656 -3.80 10.78 -34.71
CA ILE A 656 -3.46 10.04 -33.49
C ILE A 656 -3.61 8.53 -33.67
N ALA A 657 -4.57 8.08 -34.50
CA ALA A 657 -4.74 6.67 -34.79
C ALA A 657 -3.49 6.10 -35.49
N LEU A 658 -2.91 6.85 -36.43
CA LEU A 658 -1.66 6.46 -37.09
C LEU A 658 -0.48 6.38 -36.10
N LEU A 659 -0.36 7.35 -35.19
CA LEU A 659 0.67 7.30 -34.15
C LEU A 659 0.50 6.08 -33.24
N TYR A 660 -0.74 5.80 -32.80
CA TYR A 660 -1.02 4.61 -31.99
C TYR A 660 -0.68 3.32 -32.74
N ALA A 661 -1.04 3.21 -34.02
CA ALA A 661 -0.71 2.07 -34.86
C ALA A 661 0.80 1.87 -35.02
N GLN A 662 1.58 2.96 -35.14
CA GLN A 662 3.04 2.91 -35.19
C GLN A 662 3.64 2.45 -33.86
N THR A 663 3.03 2.81 -32.74
CA THR A 663 3.37 2.28 -31.41
C THR A 663 2.78 0.90 -31.13
N GLN A 664 2.09 0.29 -32.10
CA GLN A 664 1.41 -1.02 -32.00
C GLN A 664 0.24 -1.05 -30.99
N ASP A 665 -0.27 0.11 -30.57
CA ASP A 665 -1.52 0.20 -29.80
C ASP A 665 -2.71 0.18 -30.78
N TYR A 666 -2.88 -0.97 -31.45
CA TYR A 666 -3.89 -1.16 -32.50
C TYR A 666 -5.32 -0.97 -31.99
N LYS A 667 -5.57 -1.24 -30.69
CA LYS A 667 -6.87 -1.02 -30.08
C LYS A 667 -7.25 0.46 -30.10
N LYS A 668 -6.38 1.34 -29.57
CA LYS A 668 -6.64 2.78 -29.61
C LYS A 668 -6.64 3.33 -31.03
N ALA A 669 -5.79 2.79 -31.90
CA ALA A 669 -5.81 3.17 -33.31
C ALA A 669 -7.19 2.96 -33.93
N ILE A 670 -7.78 1.77 -33.75
CA ILE A 670 -9.12 1.45 -34.23
C ILE A 670 -10.19 2.33 -33.57
N GLU A 671 -10.11 2.57 -32.26
CA GLU A 671 -11.07 3.43 -31.53
C GLU A 671 -11.10 4.85 -32.11
N HIS A 672 -9.93 5.48 -32.30
CA HIS A 672 -9.86 6.82 -32.90
C HIS A 672 -10.25 6.83 -34.37
N MET A 673 -9.89 5.80 -35.13
CA MET A 673 -10.21 5.72 -36.55
C MET A 673 -11.70 5.51 -36.81
N ASN A 674 -12.39 4.78 -35.92
CA ASN A 674 -13.85 4.71 -35.92
C ASN A 674 -14.49 6.11 -35.75
N VAL A 675 -13.97 6.91 -34.82
CA VAL A 675 -14.46 8.28 -34.62
C VAL A 675 -14.23 9.14 -35.87
N TYR A 676 -13.05 9.02 -36.51
CA TYR A 676 -12.75 9.69 -37.77
C TYR A 676 -13.79 9.36 -38.86
N LEU A 677 -14.06 8.07 -39.08
CA LEU A 677 -15.02 7.62 -40.09
C LEU A 677 -16.47 8.02 -39.76
N ILE A 678 -16.83 8.18 -38.49
CA ILE A 678 -18.16 8.69 -38.11
C ILE A 678 -18.25 10.19 -38.37
N LEU A 679 -17.20 10.96 -38.04
CA LEU A 679 -17.20 12.41 -38.18
C LEU A 679 -17.02 12.89 -39.63
N LEU A 680 -16.38 12.08 -40.48
CA LEU A 680 -16.12 12.37 -41.89
C LEU A 680 -16.35 11.11 -42.76
N PRO A 681 -17.61 10.68 -42.95
CA PRO A 681 -17.93 9.42 -43.63
C PRO A 681 -17.55 9.40 -45.11
N ASP A 682 -17.56 10.57 -45.76
CA ASP A 682 -17.26 10.74 -47.19
C ASP A 682 -15.79 11.15 -47.45
N ALA A 683 -14.88 10.85 -46.52
CA ALA A 683 -13.45 11.12 -46.72
C ALA A 683 -12.90 10.35 -47.94
N ASN A 684 -12.04 11.01 -48.72
CA ASN A 684 -11.45 10.43 -49.94
C ASN A 684 -10.68 9.13 -49.69
N ASP A 685 -10.10 9.00 -48.50
CA ASP A 685 -9.32 7.86 -48.00
C ASP A 685 -10.14 6.90 -47.12
N ALA A 686 -11.45 7.09 -46.96
CA ALA A 686 -12.29 6.30 -46.05
C ALA A 686 -12.19 4.78 -46.31
N GLN A 687 -12.09 4.35 -47.57
CA GLN A 687 -11.91 2.93 -47.89
C GLN A 687 -10.52 2.43 -47.50
N ALA A 688 -9.46 3.20 -47.76
CA ALA A 688 -8.09 2.84 -47.36
C ALA A 688 -7.96 2.73 -45.84
N VAL A 689 -8.62 3.64 -45.11
CA VAL A 689 -8.70 3.61 -43.65
C VAL A 689 -9.40 2.35 -43.14
N LYS A 690 -10.55 1.96 -43.72
CA LYS A 690 -11.23 0.69 -43.38
C LYS A 690 -10.32 -0.52 -43.62
N ASP A 691 -9.59 -0.54 -44.73
CA ASP A 691 -8.66 -1.60 -45.05
C ASP A 691 -7.49 -1.67 -44.05
N GLU A 692 -6.97 -0.52 -43.58
CA GLU A 692 -5.97 -0.46 -42.52
C GLU A 692 -6.50 -0.99 -41.19
N MET A 693 -7.72 -0.62 -40.80
CA MET A 693 -8.35 -1.11 -39.59
C MET A 693 -8.50 -2.63 -39.60
N ILE A 694 -8.89 -3.23 -40.74
CA ILE A 694 -8.94 -4.70 -40.89
C ILE A 694 -7.55 -5.33 -40.65
N LYS A 695 -6.47 -4.71 -41.14
CA LYS A 695 -5.10 -5.18 -40.88
C LYS A 695 -4.75 -5.09 -39.39
N TRP A 696 -5.16 -4.01 -38.71
CA TRP A 696 -4.94 -3.85 -37.27
C TRP A 696 -5.76 -4.85 -36.44
N GLU A 697 -7.02 -5.10 -36.82
CA GLU A 697 -7.86 -6.14 -36.21
C GLU A 697 -7.25 -7.54 -36.39
N PHE A 698 -6.69 -7.83 -37.56
CA PHE A 698 -5.98 -9.08 -37.79
C PHE A 698 -4.77 -9.21 -36.85
N LYS A 699 -3.95 -8.15 -36.72
CA LYS A 699 -2.81 -8.15 -35.79
C LYS A 699 -3.24 -8.35 -34.34
N LEU A 700 -4.32 -7.70 -33.91
CA LEU A 700 -4.91 -7.89 -32.57
C LEU A 700 -5.40 -9.32 -32.30
N LYS A 701 -5.79 -10.09 -33.33
CA LYS A 701 -6.25 -11.48 -33.20
C LYS A 701 -5.10 -12.50 -33.20
N VAL A 702 -3.94 -12.12 -33.74
CA VAL A 702 -2.75 -12.99 -33.83
C VAL A 702 -1.84 -12.82 -32.61
N GLU A 703 -1.98 -11.71 -31.88
CA GLU A 703 -1.40 -11.43 -30.56
C GLU A 703 -2.22 -12.05 -29.41
#